data_AF-A0A950W4R0-F1
#
_entry.id   AF-A0A950W4R0-F1
#
_cell.length_a   1.000
_cell.length_b   1.000
_cell.length_c   1.000
_cell.angle_alpha   90.00
_cell.angle_beta   90.00
_cell.angle_gamma   90.00
#
_symmetry.space_group_name_H-M   'P 1'
#
loop_
_entity.id
_entity.type
_entity.pdbx_description
1 polymer ?
#
loop_
_entity_poly.entity_id
_entity_poly.type
_entity_poly.pdbx_seq_one_letter_code
_entity_poly.pdbx_strand_id
1 'polypeptide(L)'
;MSVLALNLTESDVNTVVLQAVNQASALGAPATIAVVDRVGNVLAVAQMTGAPPTATVTSMGGITGGLEGAIVPNTLAAISKAVTGAYLSSSNGNAFSTRTANQIIQQHFNPGVSDTPSGPLFGVQFSQLPCSDFNTVAATPPGATNAGPHRSPLGFAADSGGLPIYKNGMLEGGIGVMSTATYSLNPNVFNVPINNDEVIALAGVTGYEAPQSIQASNIAVAGLTLQYTDATAANFAAPVVAAGSFSPLPVTGYFAGPAQGHTAIPGTTYGTPPSGIVPDGTIGPVLYPGVKAYVFTDGNGNVLYGPTNGLTPPMGLAITAGEAQLLMTSALNIAIETRAAIRNPLNSFAQVNVTIVDLDGNVLAQARTPDAPVFGADVSRQKARTAVFFSRPDAARTIKAISTPASTDTGTFAEYITASQNLVEPSVFADGIAWSEVAIGEISRPFYPDGIDRNPPGSLSLPFGTRWSIFSTGIQTDLIVPDVLSLASGGPPPAAGCAHNDYPNNPISGTELPIVSGGKTQLADGMQIFSGGVPIYRGDILVGGIGVSGDGIQQDSLIAFLGLEDGPITLNNAPADIRADQLSAGGVMLRYINCPQSPFLNSDVQNGADHRMGDFDGLPTSTFALVCDIAGAGAVVRAAVRSGSGGTIKRGADARGERVFPRSQDSRGSLRGNQR
;
A
#
# COMPACT_ATOMS: atom_id res chain seq x y z
N MET A 1 -12.40 26.74 -11.66
CA MET A 1 -11.18 27.50 -12.01
C MET A 1 -10.30 26.57 -12.83
N SER A 2 -9.81 27.01 -13.98
CA SER A 2 -8.75 26.29 -14.70
C SER A 2 -7.53 26.30 -13.78
N VAL A 3 -7.20 25.15 -13.20
CA VAL A 3 -5.94 24.96 -12.50
C VAL A 3 -4.89 25.02 -13.60
N LEU A 4 -4.05 26.06 -13.58
CA LEU A 4 -2.86 26.08 -14.42
C LEU A 4 -2.13 24.76 -14.19
N ALA A 5 -1.88 24.01 -15.25
CA ALA A 5 -1.14 22.77 -15.15
C ALA A 5 0.27 23.12 -14.65
N LEU A 6 0.60 22.70 -13.42
CA LEU A 6 1.83 23.05 -12.73
C LEU A 6 2.80 21.87 -12.78
N ASN A 7 4.08 22.21 -12.71
CA ASN A 7 5.20 21.31 -12.53
C ASN A 7 6.32 22.08 -11.81
N LEU A 8 7.29 21.35 -11.26
CA LEU A 8 8.54 21.94 -10.79
C LEU A 8 9.38 22.38 -11.99
N THR A 9 9.72 23.67 -12.03
CA THR A 9 10.72 24.20 -12.96
C THR A 9 12.12 23.90 -12.46
N GLU A 10 13.13 24.00 -13.32
CA GLU A 10 14.54 23.87 -12.89
C GLU A 10 14.87 24.85 -11.75
N SER A 11 14.33 26.08 -11.79
CA SER A 11 14.53 27.07 -10.73
C SER A 11 13.92 26.62 -9.40
N ASP A 12 12.75 25.97 -9.42
CA ASP A 12 12.12 25.45 -8.21
C ASP A 12 12.97 24.33 -7.61
N VAL A 13 13.42 23.39 -8.45
CA VAL A 13 14.28 22.27 -8.03
C VAL A 13 15.60 22.78 -7.45
N ASN A 14 16.23 23.75 -8.12
CA ASN A 14 17.47 24.38 -7.64
C ASN A 14 17.25 25.08 -6.28
N THR A 15 16.11 25.74 -6.09
CA THR A 15 15.76 26.39 -4.82
C THR A 15 15.69 25.35 -3.69
N VAL A 16 14.94 24.28 -3.91
CA VAL A 16 14.76 23.18 -2.93
C VAL A 16 16.10 22.54 -2.56
N VAL A 17 16.92 22.21 -3.55
CA VAL A 17 18.24 21.60 -3.31
C VAL A 17 19.18 22.57 -2.58
N LEU A 18 19.25 23.84 -2.99
CA LEU A 18 20.16 24.81 -2.37
C LEU A 18 19.76 25.16 -0.93
N GLN A 19 18.47 25.25 -0.64
CA GLN A 19 17.98 25.42 0.74
C GLN A 19 18.45 24.26 1.63
N ALA A 20 18.29 23.03 1.15
CA ALA A 20 18.75 21.83 1.86
C ALA A 20 20.28 21.80 2.01
N VAL A 21 21.05 22.06 0.95
CA VAL A 21 22.53 22.10 0.99
C VAL A 21 23.05 23.14 1.99
N ASN A 22 22.46 24.34 1.99
CA ASN A 22 22.86 25.41 2.91
C ASN A 22 22.52 25.05 4.35
N GLN A 23 21.36 24.43 4.60
CA GLN A 23 20.98 23.98 5.93
C GLN A 23 21.88 22.84 6.43
N ALA A 24 22.19 21.86 5.57
CA ALA A 24 23.12 20.77 5.86
C ALA A 24 24.51 21.29 6.21
N SER A 25 24.99 22.31 5.48
CA SER A 25 26.27 22.96 5.74
C SER A 25 26.27 23.68 7.08
N ALA A 26 25.20 24.43 7.39
CA ALA A 26 25.07 25.14 8.67
C ALA A 26 24.98 24.19 9.88
N LEU A 27 24.41 23.00 9.70
CA LEU A 27 24.36 21.94 10.72
C LEU A 27 25.70 21.20 10.88
N GLY A 28 26.65 21.38 9.97
CA GLY A 28 27.85 20.55 9.93
C GLY A 28 27.55 19.08 9.59
N ALA A 29 26.47 18.82 8.86
CA ALA A 29 25.98 17.48 8.50
C ALA A 29 25.85 17.36 6.97
N PRO A 30 26.97 17.19 6.23
CA PRO A 30 26.93 17.02 4.78
C PRO A 30 26.00 15.89 4.37
N ALA A 31 25.15 16.13 3.36
CA ALA A 31 24.08 15.22 2.99
C ALA A 31 24.07 14.87 1.49
N THR A 32 23.40 13.76 1.18
CA THR A 32 22.89 13.43 -0.15
C THR A 32 21.42 13.85 -0.21
N ILE A 33 21.06 14.62 -1.23
CA ILE A 33 19.73 15.22 -1.41
C ILE A 33 19.20 14.79 -2.78
N ALA A 34 17.96 14.29 -2.82
CA ALA A 34 17.26 13.94 -4.05
C ALA A 34 15.92 14.69 -4.12
N VAL A 35 15.54 15.12 -5.32
CA VAL A 35 14.23 15.71 -5.61
C VAL A 35 13.60 14.94 -6.76
N VAL A 36 12.33 14.57 -6.60
CA VAL A 36 11.53 13.87 -7.62
C VAL A 36 10.28 14.67 -7.97
N ASP A 37 9.74 14.50 -9.17
CA ASP A 37 8.40 14.98 -9.52
C ASP A 37 7.30 14.05 -8.98
N ARG A 38 6.04 14.43 -9.20
CA ARG A 38 4.86 13.71 -8.70
C ARG A 38 4.76 12.25 -9.18
N VAL A 39 5.36 11.92 -10.33
CA VAL A 39 5.36 10.55 -10.89
C VAL A 39 6.73 9.89 -10.79
N GLY A 40 7.62 10.46 -9.98
CA GLY A 40 8.87 9.87 -9.54
C GLY A 40 10.05 10.08 -10.49
N ASN A 41 9.96 10.96 -11.50
CA ASN A 41 11.14 11.34 -12.26
C ASN A 41 12.13 12.01 -11.30
N VAL A 42 13.36 11.52 -11.24
CA VAL A 42 14.41 12.18 -10.45
C VAL A 42 14.86 13.44 -11.18
N LEU A 43 14.68 14.59 -10.54
CA LEU A 43 14.94 15.91 -11.12
C LEU A 43 16.32 16.44 -10.78
N ALA A 44 16.82 16.09 -9.59
CA ALA A 44 18.17 16.39 -9.15
C ALA A 44 18.60 15.38 -8.07
N VAL A 45 19.89 15.04 -8.08
CA VAL A 45 20.58 14.40 -6.96
C VAL A 45 21.86 15.18 -6.73
N ALA A 46 22.11 15.57 -5.48
CA ALA A 46 23.33 16.25 -5.07
C ALA A 46 23.93 15.52 -3.86
N GLN A 47 25.21 15.19 -3.93
CA GLN A 47 25.95 14.62 -2.79
C GLN A 47 27.03 15.61 -2.37
N MET A 48 26.88 16.18 -1.18
CA MET A 48 27.84 17.14 -0.64
C MET A 48 29.19 16.47 -0.36
N THR A 49 30.29 17.21 -0.49
CA THR A 49 31.60 16.74 -0.04
C THR A 49 31.56 16.40 1.46
N GLY A 50 31.99 15.19 1.80
CA GLY A 50 31.97 14.68 3.18
C GLY A 50 30.67 13.96 3.57
N ALA A 51 29.65 13.95 2.71
CA ALA A 51 28.46 13.12 2.95
C ALA A 51 28.82 11.63 2.83
N PRO A 52 28.24 10.74 3.65
CA PRO A 52 28.49 9.31 3.50
C PRO A 52 28.04 8.81 2.13
N PRO A 53 28.86 7.99 1.42
CA PRO A 53 28.50 7.50 0.08
C PRO A 53 27.47 6.36 0.12
N THR A 54 27.45 5.61 1.22
CA THR A 54 26.58 4.45 1.43
C THR A 54 25.97 4.48 2.84
N ALA A 55 24.89 3.74 3.00
CA ALA A 55 24.29 3.45 4.30
C ALA A 55 24.05 1.95 4.48
N THR A 56 24.10 1.52 5.73
CA THR A 56 23.63 0.19 6.13
C THR A 56 22.14 0.25 6.44
N VAL A 57 21.36 -0.62 5.80
CA VAL A 57 19.95 -0.84 6.13
C VAL A 57 19.88 -1.58 7.47
N THR A 58 19.16 -1.03 8.44
CA THR A 58 19.03 -1.69 9.73
C THR A 58 17.79 -1.28 10.52
N SER A 59 17.17 -2.25 11.19
CA SER A 59 16.15 -1.99 12.21
C SER A 59 16.69 -1.59 13.58
N MET A 60 18.02 -1.60 13.76
CA MET A 60 18.71 -1.40 15.05
C MET A 60 18.40 -2.48 16.11
N GLY A 61 17.74 -3.57 15.72
CA GLY A 61 17.33 -4.67 16.62
C GLY A 61 18.30 -5.86 16.68
N GLY A 62 19.42 -5.83 15.94
CA GLY A 62 20.31 -6.99 15.81
C GLY A 62 19.70 -8.15 15.00
N ILE A 63 18.73 -7.83 14.12
CA ILE A 63 18.01 -8.78 13.28
C ILE A 63 18.86 -9.16 12.07
N THR A 64 18.70 -10.39 11.58
CA THR A 64 19.29 -10.89 10.34
C THR A 64 18.19 -11.44 9.43
N GLY A 65 18.25 -11.11 8.13
CA GLY A 65 17.25 -11.54 7.15
C GLY A 65 16.79 -10.37 6.30
N GLY A 66 16.06 -10.65 5.23
CA GLY A 66 15.53 -9.64 4.32
C GLY A 66 16.61 -8.67 3.83
N LEU A 67 16.38 -7.37 4.02
CA LEU A 67 17.33 -6.30 3.71
C LEU A 67 18.22 -5.90 4.92
N GLU A 68 18.10 -6.53 6.08
CA GLU A 68 18.93 -6.19 7.25
C GLU A 68 20.43 -6.37 6.96
N GLY A 69 21.21 -5.33 7.27
CA GLY A 69 22.66 -5.32 7.03
C GLY A 69 23.06 -5.03 5.59
N ALA A 70 22.12 -4.90 4.65
CA ALA A 70 22.43 -4.54 3.27
C ALA A 70 23.11 -3.16 3.20
N ILE A 71 24.17 -3.07 2.39
CA ILE A 71 24.86 -1.80 2.12
C ILE A 71 24.31 -1.22 0.82
N VAL A 72 23.70 -0.05 0.90
CA VAL A 72 23.06 0.62 -0.23
C VAL A 72 23.70 1.99 -0.46
N PRO A 73 23.80 2.48 -1.72
CA PRO A 73 24.21 3.84 -1.98
C PRO A 73 23.27 4.86 -1.35
N ASN A 74 23.81 5.93 -0.76
CA ASN A 74 23.00 6.99 -0.16
C ASN A 74 22.14 7.75 -1.17
N THR A 75 22.53 7.73 -2.45
CA THR A 75 21.71 8.24 -3.55
C THR A 75 20.42 7.45 -3.72
N LEU A 76 20.46 6.12 -3.62
CA LEU A 76 19.27 5.26 -3.69
C LEU A 76 18.35 5.44 -2.49
N ALA A 77 18.94 5.57 -1.29
CA ALA A 77 18.19 5.86 -0.07
C ALA A 77 17.51 7.24 -0.11
N ALA A 78 18.22 8.28 -0.57
CA ALA A 78 17.65 9.62 -0.73
C ALA A 78 16.52 9.65 -1.76
N ILE A 79 16.67 8.96 -2.91
CA ILE A 79 15.58 8.83 -3.90
C ILE A 79 14.38 8.10 -3.29
N SER A 80 14.60 7.01 -2.54
CA SER A 80 13.51 6.26 -1.90
C SER A 80 12.72 7.11 -0.90
N LYS A 81 13.41 7.95 -0.12
CA LYS A 81 12.79 8.95 0.77
C LYS A 81 11.98 10.00 -0.02
N ALA A 82 12.51 10.50 -1.13
CA ALA A 82 11.84 11.49 -1.98
C ALA A 82 10.55 10.94 -2.60
N VAL A 83 10.62 9.74 -3.17
CA VAL A 83 9.47 9.02 -3.74
C VAL A 83 8.42 8.73 -2.67
N THR A 84 8.84 8.40 -1.44
CA THR A 84 7.90 8.20 -0.32
C THR A 84 7.04 9.44 -0.05
N GLY A 85 7.66 10.62 0.02
CA GLY A 85 6.92 11.88 0.18
C GLY A 85 5.98 12.16 -1.00
N ALA A 86 6.48 11.98 -2.23
CA ALA A 86 5.73 12.25 -3.45
C ALA A 86 4.52 11.31 -3.64
N TYR A 87 4.66 10.02 -3.32
CA TYR A 87 3.66 9.01 -3.71
C TYR A 87 2.59 8.76 -2.66
N LEU A 88 2.90 8.95 -1.37
CA LEU A 88 1.93 8.80 -0.29
C LEU A 88 0.99 10.01 -0.16
N SER A 89 1.32 11.12 -0.79
CA SER A 89 0.57 12.37 -0.72
C SER A 89 -0.42 12.54 -1.87
N SER A 90 -1.39 13.43 -1.71
CA SER A 90 -2.38 13.82 -2.71
C SER A 90 -2.64 15.32 -2.65
N SER A 91 -3.15 15.91 -3.74
CA SER A 91 -3.35 17.38 -3.75
C SER A 91 -4.57 17.84 -2.98
N ASN A 92 -5.57 16.97 -2.82
CA ASN A 92 -6.88 17.35 -2.32
C ASN A 92 -7.34 16.46 -1.16
N GLY A 93 -6.44 15.86 -0.38
CA GLY A 93 -6.85 14.94 0.69
C GLY A 93 -5.86 14.76 1.81
N ASN A 94 -4.59 14.54 1.51
CA ASN A 94 -3.61 14.18 2.52
C ASN A 94 -2.17 14.47 2.07
N ALA A 95 -1.34 14.90 3.00
CA ALA A 95 0.09 15.07 2.82
C ALA A 95 0.81 14.24 3.88
N PHE A 96 1.54 13.24 3.41
CA PHE A 96 2.25 12.26 4.22
C PHE A 96 3.75 12.33 3.95
N SER A 97 4.53 11.96 4.95
CA SER A 97 6.00 11.98 4.92
C SER A 97 6.56 10.59 5.22
N THR A 98 7.89 10.47 5.25
CA THR A 98 8.51 9.24 5.76
C THR A 98 8.26 9.00 7.25
N ARG A 99 7.91 10.02 8.05
CA ARG A 99 7.42 9.81 9.44
C ARG A 99 6.05 9.16 9.46
N THR A 100 5.17 9.55 8.53
CA THR A 100 3.87 8.88 8.38
C THR A 100 4.07 7.43 7.98
N ALA A 101 4.90 7.20 6.95
CA ALA A 101 5.26 5.86 6.49
C ALA A 101 5.84 5.02 7.65
N ASN A 102 6.77 5.58 8.42
CA ASN A 102 7.33 4.93 9.59
C ASN A 102 6.28 4.46 10.58
N GLN A 103 5.26 5.26 10.87
CA GLN A 103 4.26 4.93 11.88
C GLN A 103 3.32 3.82 11.43
N ILE A 104 2.93 3.81 10.16
CA ILE A 104 1.84 2.94 9.65
C ILE A 104 2.29 1.54 9.22
N ILE A 105 3.58 1.22 9.31
CA ILE A 105 4.15 -0.02 8.79
C ILE A 105 4.72 -0.95 9.87
N GLN A 106 4.63 -0.54 11.12
CA GLN A 106 5.33 -1.17 12.24
C GLN A 106 4.49 -2.31 12.82
N GLN A 107 5.12 -3.12 13.65
CA GLN A 107 4.45 -4.18 14.41
C GLN A 107 3.38 -3.65 15.38
N HIS A 108 3.39 -2.35 15.68
CA HIS A 108 2.43 -1.66 16.56
C HIS A 108 2.06 -0.28 16.01
N PHE A 109 0.81 0.11 16.23
CA PHE A 109 0.27 1.44 15.89
C PHE A 109 -0.26 2.11 17.16
N ASN A 110 0.49 2.97 17.86
CA ASN A 110 1.76 3.63 17.56
C ASN A 110 3.02 2.84 17.93
N PRO A 111 4.15 3.03 17.22
CA PRO A 111 5.46 2.51 17.63
C PRO A 111 5.86 3.01 19.03
N GLY A 112 6.32 2.10 19.87
CA GLY A 112 6.62 2.36 21.28
C GLY A 112 5.47 2.10 22.25
N VAL A 113 4.29 1.70 21.76
CA VAL A 113 3.18 1.17 22.57
C VAL A 113 3.07 -0.34 22.34
N SER A 114 3.26 -1.12 23.40
CA SER A 114 3.05 -2.58 23.39
C SER A 114 1.58 -2.96 23.35
N ASP A 115 1.29 -4.19 22.94
CA ASP A 115 -0.06 -4.79 22.94
C ASP A 115 -1.08 -3.96 22.15
N THR A 116 -0.64 -3.42 21.01
CA THR A 116 -1.50 -2.73 20.04
C THR A 116 -1.39 -3.37 18.66
N PRO A 117 -2.47 -3.36 17.85
CA PRO A 117 -2.43 -3.88 16.50
C PRO A 117 -1.30 -3.27 15.66
N SER A 118 -0.85 -4.01 14.66
CA SER A 118 0.13 -3.53 13.70
C SER A 118 -0.37 -2.30 12.94
N GLY A 119 0.57 -1.55 12.36
CA GLY A 119 0.27 -0.45 11.45
C GLY A 119 -0.67 -0.87 10.31
N PRO A 120 -1.60 0.01 9.87
CA PRO A 120 -2.61 -0.35 8.88
C PRO A 120 -2.02 -0.72 7.52
N LEU A 121 -0.84 -0.19 7.16
CA LEU A 121 -0.14 -0.48 5.90
C LEU A 121 1.15 -1.28 6.14
N PHE A 122 1.18 -2.11 7.17
CA PHE A 122 2.21 -3.11 7.40
C PHE A 122 2.57 -3.85 6.10
N GLY A 123 3.82 -3.73 5.63
CA GLY A 123 4.31 -4.37 4.40
C GLY A 123 4.34 -3.46 3.15
N VAL A 124 3.74 -2.26 3.18
CA VAL A 124 3.73 -1.32 2.04
C VAL A 124 5.12 -0.86 1.61
N GLN A 125 6.14 -1.02 2.47
CA GLN A 125 7.53 -0.75 2.15
C GLN A 125 7.98 -1.53 0.92
N PHE A 126 7.47 -2.76 0.75
CA PHE A 126 7.80 -3.62 -0.40
C PHE A 126 6.82 -3.39 -1.55
N SER A 127 6.64 -2.13 -1.89
CA SER A 127 5.84 -1.65 -3.01
C SER A 127 6.60 -0.58 -3.78
N GLN A 128 6.11 -0.24 -4.97
CA GLN A 128 6.84 0.59 -5.90
C GLN A 128 8.22 0.02 -6.25
N LEU A 129 8.30 -1.31 -6.29
CA LEU A 129 9.55 -2.06 -6.31
C LEU A 129 10.32 -1.79 -7.60
N PRO A 130 11.67 -1.83 -7.54
CA PRO A 130 12.50 -1.61 -8.71
C PRO A 130 12.42 -2.78 -9.71
N CYS A 131 11.94 -3.95 -9.29
CA CYS A 131 11.73 -5.12 -10.14
C CYS A 131 10.32 -5.23 -10.73
N SER A 132 9.38 -4.36 -10.33
CA SER A 132 7.98 -4.41 -10.76
C SER A 132 7.85 -4.35 -12.29
N ASP A 133 6.85 -5.07 -12.82
CA ASP A 133 6.53 -5.06 -14.26
C ASP A 133 5.62 -3.89 -14.68
N PHE A 134 5.24 -3.05 -13.73
CA PHE A 134 4.50 -1.81 -13.93
C PHE A 134 5.42 -0.59 -13.94
N ASN A 135 6.27 -0.47 -12.93
CA ASN A 135 7.02 0.76 -12.69
C ASN A 135 8.04 1.02 -13.81
N THR A 136 8.14 2.25 -14.27
CA THR A 136 8.98 2.62 -15.41
C THR A 136 10.41 2.92 -15.00
N VAL A 137 11.36 2.58 -15.89
CA VAL A 137 12.76 2.99 -15.76
C VAL A 137 12.91 4.47 -16.10
N ALA A 138 13.91 5.12 -15.50
CA ALA A 138 14.21 6.51 -15.78
C ALA A 138 14.65 6.72 -17.24
N ALA A 139 14.40 7.93 -17.76
CA ALA A 139 14.89 8.34 -19.07
C ALA A 139 16.42 8.22 -19.14
N THR A 140 16.91 7.67 -20.26
CA THR A 140 18.35 7.45 -20.47
C THR A 140 19.11 8.68 -21.01
N PRO A 141 18.52 9.61 -21.78
CA PRO A 141 19.21 10.83 -22.19
C PRO A 141 19.29 11.83 -21.02
N PRO A 142 20.45 12.49 -20.78
CA PRO A 142 20.54 13.58 -19.82
C PRO A 142 19.56 14.71 -20.14
N GLY A 143 18.90 15.26 -19.11
CA GLY A 143 17.91 16.34 -19.24
C GLY A 143 16.51 15.90 -19.63
N ALA A 144 16.26 14.61 -19.83
CA ALA A 144 14.94 14.09 -20.19
C ALA A 144 14.17 13.54 -18.98
N THR A 145 12.85 13.62 -19.05
CA THR A 145 11.89 12.89 -18.21
C THR A 145 11.04 11.98 -19.09
N ASN A 146 10.37 10.99 -18.51
CA ASN A 146 9.42 10.13 -19.22
C ASN A 146 8.18 9.83 -18.36
N ALA A 147 7.22 9.14 -18.98
CA ALA A 147 5.99 8.71 -18.33
C ALA A 147 6.29 7.80 -17.13
N GLY A 148 5.69 8.13 -15.99
CA GLY A 148 5.73 7.31 -14.77
C GLY A 148 4.51 6.38 -14.66
N PRO A 149 4.29 5.75 -13.49
CA PRO A 149 5.08 5.92 -12.26
C PRO A 149 6.47 5.30 -12.32
N HIS A 150 7.47 6.01 -11.78
CA HIS A 150 8.83 5.53 -11.64
C HIS A 150 9.04 4.69 -10.37
N ARG A 151 10.08 3.87 -10.41
CA ARG A 151 10.49 2.92 -9.36
C ARG A 151 11.09 3.63 -8.15
N SER A 152 10.80 3.11 -6.96
CA SER A 152 11.56 3.44 -5.76
C SER A 152 12.70 2.44 -5.57
N PRO A 153 13.97 2.87 -5.44
CA PRO A 153 15.10 1.95 -5.38
C PRO A 153 15.03 0.90 -4.26
N LEU A 154 14.52 1.28 -3.09
CA LEU A 154 14.44 0.43 -1.90
C LEU A 154 13.00 0.25 -1.41
N GLY A 155 12.01 0.53 -2.27
CA GLY A 155 10.61 0.65 -1.85
C GLY A 155 10.36 1.90 -1.00
N PHE A 156 9.34 1.90 -0.13
CA PHE A 156 9.07 3.09 0.72
C PHE A 156 9.93 3.14 1.98
N ALA A 157 10.34 4.37 2.32
CA ALA A 157 11.24 4.63 3.41
C ALA A 157 10.49 4.86 4.73
N ALA A 158 10.87 4.09 5.75
CA ALA A 158 10.57 4.39 7.16
C ALA A 158 11.51 5.47 7.73
N ASP A 159 12.69 5.61 7.13
CA ASP A 159 13.69 6.53 7.63
C ASP A 159 13.28 8.00 7.38
N SER A 160 13.38 8.84 8.41
CA SER A 160 12.98 10.25 8.35
C SER A 160 13.79 11.03 7.32
N GLY A 161 13.23 12.10 6.75
CA GLY A 161 13.91 12.95 5.76
C GLY A 161 13.30 12.92 4.36
N GLY A 162 12.13 12.30 4.19
CA GLY A 162 11.32 12.43 2.98
C GLY A 162 10.08 13.28 3.22
N LEU A 163 9.91 14.36 2.46
CA LEU A 163 8.76 15.28 2.54
C LEU A 163 8.18 15.55 1.14
N PRO A 164 6.85 15.69 1.02
CA PRO A 164 6.24 16.10 -0.22
C PRO A 164 6.53 17.57 -0.54
N ILE A 165 6.62 17.90 -1.83
CA ILE A 165 6.80 19.25 -2.36
C ILE A 165 5.48 19.71 -2.97
N TYR A 166 4.97 20.85 -2.48
CA TYR A 166 3.76 21.47 -2.98
C TYR A 166 4.05 22.81 -3.65
N LYS A 167 3.38 23.10 -4.75
CA LYS A 167 3.44 24.39 -5.44
C LYS A 167 2.02 24.89 -5.64
N ASN A 168 1.72 26.09 -5.14
CA ASN A 168 0.38 26.67 -5.17
C ASN A 168 -0.71 25.74 -4.58
N GLY A 169 -0.37 24.98 -3.53
CA GLY A 169 -1.27 24.03 -2.87
C GLY A 169 -1.48 22.71 -3.61
N MET A 170 -0.86 22.50 -4.77
CA MET A 170 -0.88 21.22 -5.49
C MET A 170 0.40 20.44 -5.22
N LEU A 171 0.28 19.12 -5.09
CA LEU A 171 1.43 18.23 -4.97
C LEU A 171 2.16 18.16 -6.32
N GLU A 172 3.47 18.41 -6.30
CA GLU A 172 4.31 18.42 -7.52
C GLU A 172 5.53 17.50 -7.42
N GLY A 173 5.81 16.94 -6.25
CA GLY A 173 6.97 16.06 -6.07
C GLY A 173 7.30 15.74 -4.63
N GLY A 174 8.57 15.39 -4.39
CA GLY A 174 9.09 15.10 -3.06
C GLY A 174 10.59 15.34 -2.97
N ILE A 175 11.06 15.67 -1.77
CA ILE A 175 12.49 15.72 -1.41
C ILE A 175 12.83 14.53 -0.52
N GLY A 176 14.04 14.01 -0.66
CA GLY A 176 14.61 13.00 0.22
C GLY A 176 16.04 13.34 0.60
N VAL A 177 16.39 13.17 1.88
CA VAL A 177 17.69 13.53 2.43
C VAL A 177 18.32 12.37 3.20
N MET A 178 19.62 12.18 3.00
CA MET A 178 20.48 11.24 3.74
C MET A 178 21.77 11.94 4.17
N SER A 179 21.92 12.23 5.46
CA SER A 179 23.14 12.80 6.06
C SER A 179 23.96 11.78 6.85
N THR A 180 23.44 10.56 7.02
CA THR A 180 24.08 9.51 7.83
C THR A 180 24.46 8.29 6.99
N ALA A 181 25.23 7.37 7.60
CA ALA A 181 25.58 6.08 7.03
C ALA A 181 24.60 4.96 7.47
N THR A 182 23.39 5.32 7.89
CA THR A 182 22.39 4.38 8.39
C THR A 182 21.04 4.70 7.75
N TYR A 183 20.42 3.70 7.13
CA TYR A 183 19.06 3.77 6.59
C TYR A 183 18.16 2.94 7.50
N SER A 184 17.33 3.60 8.29
CA SER A 184 16.67 2.96 9.44
C SER A 184 15.18 3.28 9.56
N LEU A 185 14.68 3.27 10.78
CA LEU A 185 13.32 3.62 11.15
C LEU A 185 13.34 4.34 12.48
N ASN A 186 12.19 4.89 12.85
CA ASN A 186 11.93 5.32 14.19
C ASN A 186 11.06 4.27 14.94
N PRO A 187 11.62 3.51 15.90
CA PRO A 187 10.87 2.46 16.59
C PRO A 187 9.95 2.98 17.72
N ASN A 188 9.96 4.28 18.04
CA ASN A 188 9.16 4.85 19.13
C ASN A 188 8.69 6.27 18.79
N VAL A 189 7.40 6.59 18.85
CA VAL A 189 6.93 7.94 18.47
C VAL A 189 7.07 9.01 19.57
N PHE A 190 7.37 8.66 20.83
CA PHE A 190 7.25 9.58 21.97
C PHE A 190 8.56 10.24 22.42
N ASN A 191 9.74 9.69 22.08
CA ASN A 191 11.02 10.12 22.64
C ASN A 191 12.16 10.02 21.60
N VAL A 192 12.10 10.82 20.55
CA VAL A 192 13.03 10.68 19.41
C VAL A 192 13.77 11.97 19.16
N PRO A 193 15.11 11.95 19.12
CA PRO A 193 15.89 13.06 18.63
C PRO A 193 15.45 13.44 17.21
N ILE A 194 15.23 14.74 16.98
CA ILE A 194 14.95 15.25 15.65
C ILE A 194 16.17 14.94 14.76
N ASN A 195 15.93 14.22 13.66
CA ASN A 195 16.97 13.78 12.74
C ASN A 195 17.40 14.95 11.83
N ASN A 196 18.71 15.12 11.61
CA ASN A 196 19.23 16.12 10.68
C ASN A 196 18.66 15.95 9.26
N ASP A 197 18.43 14.71 8.79
CA ASP A 197 17.80 14.43 7.49
C ASP A 197 16.44 15.14 7.38
N GLU A 198 15.66 15.11 8.45
CA GLU A 198 14.35 15.74 8.53
C GLU A 198 14.44 17.27 8.60
N VAL A 199 15.37 17.81 9.38
CA VAL A 199 15.59 19.27 9.46
C VAL A 199 16.03 19.83 8.11
N ILE A 200 16.94 19.14 7.42
CA ILE A 200 17.44 19.52 6.11
C ILE A 200 16.35 19.41 5.06
N ALA A 201 15.53 18.34 5.08
CA ALA A 201 14.40 18.19 4.18
C ALA A 201 13.35 19.31 4.40
N LEU A 202 13.05 19.64 5.66
CA LEU A 202 12.11 20.71 6.01
C LEU A 202 12.59 22.08 5.52
N ALA A 203 13.89 22.37 5.66
CA ALA A 203 14.48 23.57 5.09
C ALA A 203 14.37 23.57 3.55
N GLY A 204 14.62 22.42 2.91
CA GLY A 204 14.50 22.25 1.47
C GLY A 204 13.09 22.50 0.91
N VAL A 205 12.03 22.26 1.68
CA VAL A 205 10.64 22.53 1.24
C VAL A 205 10.11 23.87 1.71
N THR A 206 10.94 24.77 2.24
CA THR A 206 10.48 26.09 2.71
C THR A 206 10.01 26.94 1.53
N GLY A 207 8.74 27.36 1.55
CA GLY A 207 8.04 27.97 0.42
C GLY A 207 7.35 26.99 -0.53
N TYR A 208 7.49 25.69 -0.28
CA TYR A 208 6.87 24.58 -1.02
C TYR A 208 6.16 23.59 -0.08
N GLU A 209 5.73 24.05 1.09
CA GLU A 209 5.16 23.21 2.12
C GLU A 209 3.77 22.70 1.74
N ALA A 210 3.46 21.47 2.17
CA ALA A 210 2.09 20.98 2.14
C ALA A 210 1.14 21.91 2.92
N PRO A 211 -0.07 22.18 2.40
CA PRO A 211 -1.08 22.92 3.14
C PRO A 211 -1.32 22.29 4.52
N GLN A 212 -1.24 23.08 5.58
CA GLN A 212 -1.31 22.57 6.97
C GLN A 212 -2.56 21.72 7.21
N SER A 213 -3.71 22.09 6.64
CA SER A 213 -4.98 21.38 6.81
C SER A 213 -4.95 19.93 6.34
N ILE A 214 -4.11 19.57 5.37
CA ILE A 214 -4.02 18.21 4.84
C ILE A 214 -2.79 17.45 5.34
N GLN A 215 -1.92 18.06 6.16
CA GLN A 215 -0.79 17.37 6.75
C GLN A 215 -1.23 16.22 7.66
N ALA A 216 -0.43 15.16 7.72
CA ALA A 216 -0.73 13.93 8.46
C ALA A 216 -1.14 14.17 9.92
N SER A 217 -0.60 15.20 10.57
CA SER A 217 -0.94 15.59 11.96
C SER A 217 -2.41 15.99 12.16
N ASN A 218 -3.12 16.33 11.06
CA ASN A 218 -4.55 16.63 11.06
C ASN A 218 -5.42 15.45 10.59
N ILE A 219 -4.82 14.27 10.37
CA ILE A 219 -5.49 13.07 9.91
C ILE A 219 -5.43 12.03 11.03
N ALA A 220 -6.59 11.54 11.43
CA ALA A 220 -6.73 10.54 12.48
C ALA A 220 -7.13 9.18 11.90
N VAL A 221 -6.43 8.13 12.32
CA VAL A 221 -6.73 6.74 11.98
C VAL A 221 -6.91 5.99 13.29
N ALA A 222 -8.04 5.29 13.45
CA ALA A 222 -8.39 4.58 14.68
C ALA A 222 -8.31 5.46 15.96
N GLY A 223 -8.60 6.75 15.84
CA GLY A 223 -8.54 7.71 16.95
C GLY A 223 -7.13 8.25 17.27
N LEU A 224 -6.10 7.84 16.52
CA LEU A 224 -4.72 8.31 16.67
C LEU A 224 -4.34 9.22 15.50
N THR A 225 -3.65 10.33 15.77
CA THR A 225 -3.13 11.23 14.73
C THR A 225 -1.85 10.68 14.11
N LEU A 226 -1.67 10.91 12.81
CA LEU A 226 -0.47 10.50 12.09
C LEU A 226 0.68 11.53 12.26
N GLN A 227 1.93 11.07 12.26
CA GLN A 227 3.11 11.93 12.28
C GLN A 227 3.37 12.50 10.89
N TYR A 228 3.63 13.82 10.81
CA TYR A 228 4.06 14.48 9.56
C TYR A 228 5.53 14.88 9.63
N THR A 229 5.92 15.66 10.62
CA THR A 229 7.33 15.94 10.92
C THR A 229 7.48 16.26 12.40
N ASP A 230 8.60 15.85 13.00
CA ASP A 230 9.00 16.27 14.34
C ASP A 230 9.86 17.54 14.31
N ALA A 231 10.43 17.88 13.14
CA ALA A 231 11.21 19.09 12.94
C ALA A 231 10.31 20.31 12.73
N THR A 232 10.80 21.47 13.16
CA THR A 232 10.17 22.77 12.92
C THR A 232 11.24 23.78 12.48
N ALA A 233 10.82 24.98 12.08
CA ALA A 233 11.76 26.06 11.76
C ALA A 233 12.68 26.43 12.94
N ALA A 234 12.30 26.11 14.19
CA ALA A 234 13.16 26.31 15.36
C ALA A 234 14.40 25.40 15.37
N ASN A 235 14.40 24.32 14.58
CA ASN A 235 15.52 23.40 14.45
C ASN A 235 16.52 23.84 13.38
N PHE A 236 16.24 24.89 12.61
CA PHE A 236 17.16 25.39 11.61
C PHE A 236 18.39 26.04 12.26
N ALA A 237 19.58 25.55 11.89
CA ALA A 237 20.88 26.13 12.27
C ALA A 237 21.14 27.52 11.66
N ALA A 238 20.44 27.91 10.60
CA ALA A 238 20.56 29.21 9.95
C ALA A 238 19.24 29.61 9.26
N PRO A 239 19.04 30.90 8.90
CA PRO A 239 17.95 31.28 8.02
C PRO A 239 17.99 30.52 6.70
N VAL A 240 16.84 30.03 6.24
CA VAL A 240 16.73 29.27 4.99
C VAL A 240 16.99 30.19 3.79
N VAL A 241 18.00 29.84 3.00
CA VAL A 241 18.40 30.60 1.80
C VAL A 241 18.74 29.67 0.64
N ALA A 242 18.33 30.05 -0.57
CA ALA A 242 18.72 29.38 -1.81
C ALA A 242 19.83 30.20 -2.50
N ALA A 243 21.07 29.96 -2.10
CA ALA A 243 22.24 30.65 -2.65
C ALA A 243 23.37 29.65 -2.96
N GLY A 244 24.21 29.99 -3.94
CA GLY A 244 25.34 29.17 -4.36
C GLY A 244 25.00 28.23 -5.51
N SER A 245 25.74 27.13 -5.60
CA SER A 245 25.62 26.12 -6.65
C SER A 245 25.88 24.73 -6.07
N PHE A 246 25.32 23.70 -6.70
CA PHE A 246 25.63 22.31 -6.41
C PHE A 246 26.02 21.58 -7.71
N SER A 247 26.74 20.47 -7.59
CA SER A 247 27.02 19.58 -8.72
C SER A 247 25.97 18.47 -8.76
N PRO A 248 25.22 18.29 -9.86
CA PRO A 248 24.34 17.15 -10.01
C PRO A 248 25.16 15.85 -10.09
N LEU A 249 24.63 14.78 -9.51
CA LEU A 249 25.23 13.45 -9.48
C LEU A 249 24.31 12.45 -10.20
N PRO A 250 24.67 11.95 -11.39
CA PRO A 250 23.93 10.87 -12.04
C PRO A 250 23.86 9.62 -11.15
N VAL A 251 22.75 8.89 -11.26
CA VAL A 251 22.47 7.64 -10.54
C VAL A 251 22.04 6.59 -11.54
N THR A 252 22.85 5.55 -11.71
CA THR A 252 22.59 4.46 -12.67
C THR A 252 21.18 3.91 -12.52
N GLY A 253 20.41 3.90 -13.61
CA GLY A 253 19.04 3.38 -13.65
C GLY A 253 17.95 4.34 -13.17
N TYR A 254 18.29 5.43 -12.47
CA TYR A 254 17.33 6.35 -11.85
C TYR A 254 17.47 7.81 -12.29
N PHE A 255 18.66 8.26 -12.68
CA PHE A 255 18.92 9.65 -13.06
C PHE A 255 20.14 9.77 -13.98
N ALA A 256 19.95 10.12 -15.24
CA ALA A 256 21.05 10.32 -16.19
C ALA A 256 21.81 11.65 -15.98
N GLY A 257 21.31 12.54 -15.12
CA GLY A 257 21.81 13.90 -14.96
C GLY A 257 21.05 14.91 -15.83
N PRO A 258 21.20 16.22 -15.56
CA PRO A 258 20.60 17.27 -16.37
C PRO A 258 21.31 17.44 -17.72
N ALA A 259 20.67 18.20 -18.62
CA ALA A 259 21.31 18.61 -19.87
C ALA A 259 22.57 19.48 -19.59
N GLN A 260 23.49 19.53 -20.55
CA GLN A 260 24.71 20.33 -20.40
C GLN A 260 24.38 21.80 -20.08
N GLY A 261 25.00 22.36 -19.04
CA GLY A 261 24.79 23.74 -18.61
C GLY A 261 23.65 23.93 -17.60
N HIS A 262 22.92 22.86 -17.28
CA HIS A 262 21.84 22.84 -16.28
C HIS A 262 22.26 22.08 -15.02
N THR A 263 21.60 22.36 -13.90
CA THR A 263 21.86 21.67 -12.61
C THR A 263 20.73 20.74 -12.19
N ALA A 264 19.55 20.89 -12.80
CA ALA A 264 18.39 20.05 -12.55
C ALA A 264 17.53 19.87 -13.82
N ILE A 265 16.59 18.94 -13.78
CA ILE A 265 15.60 18.67 -14.84
C ILE A 265 14.23 19.24 -14.38
N PRO A 266 13.46 19.91 -15.25
CA PRO A 266 12.08 20.27 -14.92
C PRO A 266 11.21 19.01 -14.80
N GLY A 267 10.27 19.00 -13.85
CA GLY A 267 9.32 17.90 -13.67
C GLY A 267 8.25 17.85 -14.76
N THR A 268 7.55 16.72 -14.86
CA THR A 268 6.41 16.57 -15.76
C THR A 268 5.15 17.22 -15.20
N THR A 269 4.29 17.71 -16.07
CA THR A 269 2.98 18.26 -15.68
C THR A 269 2.00 17.12 -15.42
N TYR A 270 1.55 16.96 -14.18
CA TYR A 270 0.64 15.87 -13.81
C TYR A 270 -0.71 15.97 -14.53
N GLY A 271 -1.25 14.82 -14.95
CA GLY A 271 -2.52 14.75 -15.69
C GLY A 271 -2.36 14.95 -17.20
N THR A 272 -1.12 15.01 -17.70
CA THR A 272 -0.81 15.12 -19.14
C THR A 272 -0.09 13.86 -19.61
N PRO A 273 -0.08 13.55 -20.93
CA PRO A 273 0.56 12.33 -21.42
C PRO A 273 2.03 12.16 -20.94
N PRO A 274 2.88 13.22 -20.91
CA PRO A 274 4.23 13.10 -20.38
C PRO A 274 4.35 12.60 -18.93
N SER A 275 3.34 12.80 -18.06
CA SER A 275 3.39 12.27 -16.69
C SER A 275 3.01 10.79 -16.61
N GLY A 276 2.51 10.19 -17.68
CA GLY A 276 2.07 8.79 -17.69
C GLY A 276 0.71 8.52 -17.05
N ILE A 277 0.02 9.55 -16.57
CA ILE A 277 -1.29 9.46 -15.93
C ILE A 277 -2.17 10.59 -16.44
N VAL A 278 -3.31 10.27 -17.05
CA VAL A 278 -4.21 11.23 -17.71
C VAL A 278 -5.67 10.95 -17.39
N PRO A 279 -6.57 11.95 -17.45
CA PRO A 279 -8.01 11.69 -17.46
C PRO A 279 -8.38 10.72 -18.57
N ASP A 280 -9.32 9.80 -18.31
CA ASP A 280 -9.83 8.90 -19.34
C ASP A 280 -10.43 9.68 -20.52
N GLY A 281 -10.21 9.19 -21.75
CA GLY A 281 -10.56 9.88 -22.99
C GLY A 281 -9.64 11.04 -23.40
N THR A 282 -8.59 11.35 -22.63
CA THR A 282 -7.54 12.28 -23.07
C THR A 282 -6.75 11.73 -24.26
N ILE A 283 -6.53 10.41 -24.24
CA ILE A 283 -5.84 9.66 -25.29
C ILE A 283 -6.78 8.55 -25.74
N GLY A 284 -7.13 8.52 -27.02
CA GLY A 284 -8.04 7.50 -27.55
C GLY A 284 -9.50 7.65 -27.05
N PRO A 285 -10.32 6.61 -27.21
CA PRO A 285 -11.71 6.62 -26.73
C PRO A 285 -11.78 6.53 -25.21
N VAL A 286 -12.88 7.05 -24.65
CA VAL A 286 -13.24 6.88 -23.23
C VAL A 286 -13.42 5.38 -22.95
N LEU A 287 -12.67 4.85 -21.98
CA LEU A 287 -12.72 3.44 -21.57
C LEU A 287 -13.79 3.19 -20.50
N TYR A 288 -14.11 4.16 -19.65
CA TYR A 288 -15.02 3.99 -18.51
C TYR A 288 -16.09 5.10 -18.51
N PRO A 289 -17.07 5.01 -19.43
CA PRO A 289 -18.09 6.04 -19.59
C PRO A 289 -18.93 6.22 -18.33
N GLY A 290 -19.21 7.47 -17.96
CA GLY A 290 -19.99 7.81 -16.78
C GLY A 290 -19.19 7.92 -15.48
N VAL A 291 -17.91 7.52 -15.49
CA VAL A 291 -17.02 7.57 -14.33
C VAL A 291 -15.93 8.62 -14.56
N LYS A 292 -15.62 9.42 -13.53
CA LYS A 292 -14.45 10.33 -13.58
C LYS A 292 -13.17 9.54 -13.30
N ALA A 293 -12.75 8.75 -14.28
CA ALA A 293 -11.56 7.90 -14.19
C ALA A 293 -10.31 8.57 -14.77
N TYR A 294 -9.15 8.08 -14.33
CA TYR A 294 -7.85 8.35 -14.91
C TYR A 294 -7.21 7.03 -15.33
N VAL A 295 -6.43 7.08 -16.40
CA VAL A 295 -5.76 5.92 -17.02
C VAL A 295 -4.25 6.16 -17.12
N PHE A 296 -3.51 5.08 -17.28
CA PHE A 296 -2.06 5.11 -17.49
C PHE A 296 -1.72 5.21 -18.97
N THR A 297 -0.61 5.85 -19.32
CA THR A 297 -0.14 6.02 -20.70
C THR A 297 1.37 5.90 -20.78
N ASP A 298 1.88 5.48 -21.92
CA ASP A 298 3.31 5.48 -22.23
C ASP A 298 3.87 6.88 -22.53
N GLY A 299 3.00 7.90 -22.55
CA GLY A 299 3.34 9.28 -22.92
C GLY A 299 3.53 9.51 -24.43
N ASN A 300 3.42 8.46 -25.25
CA ASN A 300 3.58 8.45 -26.70
C ASN A 300 2.26 8.21 -27.43
N GLY A 301 1.13 8.54 -26.79
CA GLY A 301 -0.20 8.46 -27.39
C GLY A 301 -0.87 7.09 -27.25
N ASN A 302 -0.35 6.19 -26.41
CA ASN A 302 -1.00 4.92 -26.12
C ASN A 302 -1.47 4.85 -24.67
N VAL A 303 -2.69 4.37 -24.47
CA VAL A 303 -3.19 3.99 -23.14
C VAL A 303 -2.60 2.62 -22.78
N LEU A 304 -2.10 2.49 -21.55
CA LEU A 304 -1.61 1.26 -20.98
C LEU A 304 -2.70 0.55 -20.17
N TYR A 305 -2.71 -0.78 -20.21
CA TYR A 305 -3.57 -1.63 -19.37
C TYR A 305 -5.07 -1.31 -19.51
N GLY A 306 -5.51 -0.97 -20.73
CA GLY A 306 -6.93 -0.95 -21.06
C GLY A 306 -7.55 -2.36 -21.02
N PRO A 307 -8.89 -2.48 -21.01
CA PRO A 307 -9.56 -3.77 -20.91
C PRO A 307 -9.14 -4.77 -22.00
N THR A 308 -8.68 -5.95 -21.60
CA THR A 308 -8.26 -7.05 -22.48
C THR A 308 -8.85 -8.39 -22.03
N ASN A 309 -8.83 -9.38 -22.92
CA ASN A 309 -9.19 -10.75 -22.58
C ASN A 309 -8.05 -11.42 -21.80
N GLY A 310 -8.39 -12.25 -20.82
CA GLY A 310 -7.43 -13.11 -20.12
C GLY A 310 -6.67 -14.02 -21.07
N LEU A 311 -5.38 -14.23 -20.80
CA LEU A 311 -4.49 -15.04 -21.63
C LEU A 311 -4.62 -16.53 -21.30
N THR A 312 -4.91 -16.84 -20.03
CA THR A 312 -5.07 -18.21 -19.54
C THR A 312 -6.52 -18.44 -19.12
N PRO A 313 -7.38 -19.00 -19.99
CA PRO A 313 -8.74 -19.33 -19.63
C PRO A 313 -8.77 -20.60 -18.78
N PRO A 314 -9.13 -20.55 -17.48
CA PRO A 314 -9.29 -21.75 -16.68
C PRO A 314 -10.48 -22.52 -17.26
N MET A 315 -10.26 -23.77 -17.65
CA MET A 315 -11.27 -24.60 -18.31
C MET A 315 -11.95 -23.93 -19.54
N GLY A 316 -11.26 -23.02 -20.23
CA GLY A 316 -11.82 -22.31 -21.38
C GLY A 316 -12.64 -21.04 -21.06
N LEU A 317 -12.67 -20.60 -19.80
CA LEU A 317 -13.52 -19.50 -19.31
C LEU A 317 -12.72 -18.27 -18.84
N ALA A 318 -11.99 -17.62 -19.73
CA ALA A 318 -11.28 -16.37 -19.40
C ALA A 318 -12.26 -15.23 -19.04
N ILE A 319 -11.79 -14.30 -18.21
CA ILE A 319 -12.39 -12.96 -18.11
C ILE A 319 -12.23 -12.28 -19.47
N THR A 320 -13.33 -11.81 -20.04
CA THR A 320 -13.34 -11.08 -21.31
C THR A 320 -12.99 -9.60 -21.11
N ALA A 321 -12.57 -8.92 -22.17
CA ALA A 321 -12.33 -7.47 -22.14
C ALA A 321 -13.57 -6.67 -21.71
N GLY A 322 -14.77 -7.11 -22.13
CA GLY A 322 -16.03 -6.48 -21.71
C GLY A 322 -16.33 -6.68 -20.23
N GLU A 323 -16.08 -7.89 -19.70
CA GLU A 323 -16.23 -8.16 -18.25
C GLU A 323 -15.21 -7.36 -17.44
N ALA A 324 -13.95 -7.28 -17.88
CA ALA A 324 -12.93 -6.46 -17.22
C ALA A 324 -13.30 -4.97 -17.20
N GLN A 325 -13.86 -4.43 -18.30
CA GLN A 325 -14.33 -3.06 -18.38
C GLN A 325 -15.49 -2.78 -17.41
N LEU A 326 -16.48 -3.68 -17.37
CA LEU A 326 -17.64 -3.56 -16.48
C LEU A 326 -17.25 -3.70 -15.00
N LEU A 327 -16.36 -4.63 -14.67
CA LEU A 327 -15.84 -4.81 -13.31
C LEU A 327 -15.06 -3.57 -12.84
N MET A 328 -14.21 -3.00 -13.71
CA MET A 328 -13.49 -1.76 -13.42
C MET A 328 -14.45 -0.60 -13.19
N THR A 329 -15.46 -0.47 -14.06
CA THR A 329 -16.49 0.58 -13.94
C THR A 329 -17.25 0.47 -12.63
N SER A 330 -17.65 -0.75 -12.25
CA SER A 330 -18.31 -1.03 -10.97
C SER A 330 -17.44 -0.63 -9.77
N ALA A 331 -16.20 -1.10 -9.71
CA ALA A 331 -15.29 -0.78 -8.62
C ALA A 331 -15.02 0.73 -8.47
N LEU A 332 -14.86 1.45 -9.58
CA LEU A 332 -14.68 2.91 -9.54
C LEU A 332 -15.94 3.65 -9.09
N ASN A 333 -17.14 3.18 -9.43
CA ASN A 333 -18.39 3.74 -8.92
C ASN A 333 -18.49 3.55 -7.40
N ILE A 334 -18.22 2.34 -6.90
CA ILE A 334 -18.19 2.08 -5.46
C ILE A 334 -17.17 2.97 -4.76
N ALA A 335 -16.00 3.22 -5.35
CA ALA A 335 -15.01 4.15 -4.80
C ALA A 335 -15.55 5.58 -4.68
N ILE A 336 -16.30 6.06 -5.67
CA ILE A 336 -16.92 7.41 -5.68
C ILE A 336 -18.02 7.54 -4.62
N GLU A 337 -18.66 6.44 -4.24
CA GLU A 337 -19.70 6.39 -3.20
C GLU A 337 -19.14 6.14 -1.81
N THR A 338 -17.96 5.53 -1.71
CA THR A 338 -17.29 5.18 -0.46
C THR A 338 -16.70 6.42 0.21
N ARG A 339 -16.93 6.59 1.51
CA ARG A 339 -16.31 7.65 2.31
C ARG A 339 -14.84 7.33 2.58
N ALA A 340 -13.97 8.26 2.22
CA ALA A 340 -12.54 8.21 2.52
C ALA A 340 -12.26 8.18 4.03
N ALA A 341 -11.26 7.39 4.43
CA ALA A 341 -10.76 7.33 5.81
C ALA A 341 -9.67 8.36 6.09
N ILE A 342 -8.81 8.61 5.10
CA ILE A 342 -7.54 9.32 5.31
C ILE A 342 -7.48 10.67 4.59
N ARG A 343 -8.63 11.35 4.41
CA ARG A 343 -8.70 12.58 3.61
C ARG A 343 -9.39 13.73 4.37
N ASN A 344 -8.88 14.94 4.16
CA ASN A 344 -9.46 16.21 4.62
C ASN A 344 -9.76 17.13 3.42
N PRO A 345 -10.99 17.68 3.23
CA PRO A 345 -12.18 17.58 4.10
C PRO A 345 -12.69 16.16 4.26
N LEU A 346 -13.15 15.86 5.49
CA LEU A 346 -13.94 14.67 5.76
C LEU A 346 -15.17 14.61 4.84
N ASN A 347 -15.71 13.42 4.63
CA ASN A 347 -16.84 13.20 3.70
C ASN A 347 -16.44 13.45 2.22
N SER A 348 -15.16 13.29 1.89
CA SER A 348 -14.70 13.12 0.51
C SER A 348 -14.82 11.66 0.09
N PHE A 349 -14.99 11.39 -1.21
CA PHE A 349 -14.99 10.02 -1.72
C PHE A 349 -13.59 9.39 -1.68
N ALA A 350 -13.55 8.06 -1.57
CA ALA A 350 -12.33 7.29 -1.53
C ALA A 350 -11.53 7.44 -2.82
N GLN A 351 -10.23 7.67 -2.69
CA GLN A 351 -9.35 7.84 -3.85
C GLN A 351 -8.43 6.63 -4.00
N VAL A 352 -8.70 5.79 -5.00
CA VAL A 352 -8.07 4.48 -5.15
C VAL A 352 -7.62 4.19 -6.58
N ASN A 353 -6.64 3.30 -6.68
CA ASN A 353 -6.25 2.61 -7.90
C ASN A 353 -6.87 1.22 -7.86
N VAL A 354 -7.32 0.72 -9.00
CA VAL A 354 -7.96 -0.58 -9.15
C VAL A 354 -7.24 -1.36 -10.25
N THR A 355 -6.94 -2.63 -9.99
CA THR A 355 -6.35 -3.56 -10.95
C THR A 355 -7.18 -4.83 -11.03
N ILE A 356 -7.40 -5.33 -12.24
CA ILE A 356 -7.98 -6.65 -12.50
C ILE A 356 -6.91 -7.50 -13.18
N VAL A 357 -6.73 -8.74 -12.71
CA VAL A 357 -5.79 -9.72 -13.27
C VAL A 357 -6.47 -11.04 -13.61
N ASP A 358 -5.92 -11.81 -14.55
CA ASP A 358 -6.33 -13.20 -14.79
C ASP A 358 -5.67 -14.19 -13.80
N LEU A 359 -5.93 -15.49 -14.00
CA LEU A 359 -5.46 -16.58 -13.16
C LEU A 359 -3.92 -16.68 -13.05
N ASP A 360 -3.18 -16.18 -14.05
CA ASP A 360 -1.72 -16.17 -14.06
C ASP A 360 -1.14 -14.82 -13.62
N GLY A 361 -1.99 -13.84 -13.27
CA GLY A 361 -1.57 -12.52 -12.83
C GLY A 361 -1.33 -11.52 -13.97
N ASN A 362 -1.79 -11.81 -15.19
CA ASN A 362 -1.74 -10.85 -16.29
C ASN A 362 -2.76 -9.75 -16.06
N VAL A 363 -2.33 -8.49 -16.19
CA VAL A 363 -3.23 -7.33 -15.99
C VAL A 363 -4.21 -7.20 -17.15
N LEU A 364 -5.50 -7.29 -16.82
CA LEU A 364 -6.60 -7.19 -17.79
C LEU A 364 -7.15 -5.79 -17.91
N ALA A 365 -7.15 -5.04 -16.81
CA ALA A 365 -7.53 -3.63 -16.77
C ALA A 365 -6.89 -2.95 -15.56
N GLN A 366 -6.50 -1.70 -15.71
CA GLN A 366 -6.07 -0.86 -14.61
C GLN A 366 -6.53 0.59 -14.80
N ALA A 367 -7.12 1.16 -13.75
CA ALA A 367 -7.56 2.55 -13.74
C ALA A 367 -7.59 3.09 -12.31
N ARG A 368 -7.82 4.40 -12.17
CA ARG A 368 -7.80 5.06 -10.87
C ARG A 368 -8.78 6.22 -10.81
N THR A 369 -9.16 6.59 -9.59
CA THR A 369 -9.85 7.86 -9.34
C THR A 369 -8.86 9.03 -9.46
N PRO A 370 -9.33 10.30 -9.62
CA PRO A 370 -8.48 11.41 -10.04
C PRO A 370 -7.26 11.71 -9.16
N ASP A 371 -7.41 11.65 -7.84
CA ASP A 371 -6.43 12.05 -6.84
C ASP A 371 -5.97 10.87 -5.97
N ALA A 372 -6.09 9.64 -6.47
CA ALA A 372 -5.55 8.45 -5.82
C ALA A 372 -4.03 8.59 -5.61
N PRO A 373 -3.49 8.25 -4.44
CA PRO A 373 -2.04 8.22 -4.25
C PRO A 373 -1.36 7.35 -5.32
N VAL A 374 -0.22 7.81 -5.85
CA VAL A 374 0.46 7.15 -6.98
C VAL A 374 0.96 5.76 -6.60
N PHE A 375 1.36 5.57 -5.33
CA PHE A 375 1.81 4.27 -4.84
C PHE A 375 0.76 3.15 -5.01
N GLY A 376 -0.52 3.53 -4.93
CA GLY A 376 -1.61 2.57 -5.00
C GLY A 376 -1.67 1.84 -6.33
N ALA A 377 -1.06 2.37 -7.40
CA ALA A 377 -1.04 1.74 -8.72
C ALA A 377 -0.22 0.44 -8.74
N ASP A 378 0.94 0.40 -8.08
CA ASP A 378 1.72 -0.84 -7.98
C ASP A 378 1.09 -1.76 -6.92
N VAL A 379 0.70 -1.19 -5.78
CA VAL A 379 0.05 -1.95 -4.70
C VAL A 379 -1.22 -2.65 -5.18
N SER A 380 -2.12 -2.01 -5.94
CA SER A 380 -3.35 -2.66 -6.40
C SER A 380 -3.07 -3.88 -7.27
N ARG A 381 -1.94 -3.92 -7.98
CA ARG A 381 -1.49 -5.12 -8.71
C ARG A 381 -0.98 -6.20 -7.78
N GLN A 382 -0.09 -5.85 -6.85
CA GLN A 382 0.39 -6.78 -5.81
C GLN A 382 -0.78 -7.43 -5.10
N LYS A 383 -1.79 -6.64 -4.73
CA LYS A 383 -3.00 -7.08 -4.04
C LYS A 383 -3.83 -8.08 -4.85
N ALA A 384 -4.11 -7.73 -6.11
CA ALA A 384 -4.84 -8.59 -7.03
C ALA A 384 -4.12 -9.93 -7.24
N ARG A 385 -2.80 -9.86 -7.54
CA ARG A 385 -1.95 -11.03 -7.77
C ARG A 385 -1.83 -11.92 -6.54
N THR A 386 -1.71 -11.33 -5.35
CA THR A 386 -1.59 -12.06 -4.08
C THR A 386 -2.86 -12.86 -3.77
N ALA A 387 -4.03 -12.24 -3.89
CA ALA A 387 -5.31 -12.92 -3.66
C ALA A 387 -5.51 -14.10 -4.61
N VAL A 388 -5.15 -13.95 -5.90
CA VAL A 388 -5.19 -15.07 -6.85
C VAL A 388 -4.19 -16.15 -6.47
N PHE A 389 -2.94 -15.78 -6.23
CA PHE A 389 -1.85 -16.73 -6.01
C PHE A 389 -2.14 -17.69 -4.86
N PHE A 390 -2.57 -17.19 -3.71
CA PHE A 390 -2.88 -18.03 -2.54
C PHE A 390 -4.22 -18.77 -2.63
N SER A 391 -5.11 -18.37 -3.55
CA SER A 391 -6.37 -19.09 -3.83
C SER A 391 -6.21 -20.26 -4.79
N ARG A 392 -5.02 -20.45 -5.38
CA ARG A 392 -4.77 -21.54 -6.32
C ARG A 392 -4.48 -22.86 -5.60
N PRO A 393 -4.95 -24.00 -6.13
CA PRO A 393 -4.68 -25.32 -5.56
C PRO A 393 -3.22 -25.77 -5.71
N ASP A 394 -2.39 -25.02 -6.45
CA ASP A 394 -0.96 -25.31 -6.58
C ASP A 394 -0.04 -24.37 -5.80
N ALA A 395 -0.57 -23.40 -5.06
CA ALA A 395 0.23 -22.39 -4.35
C ALA A 395 1.28 -23.02 -3.41
N ALA A 396 0.89 -24.00 -2.60
CA ALA A 396 1.78 -24.72 -1.70
C ALA A 396 2.94 -25.41 -2.44
N ARG A 397 2.65 -26.05 -3.57
CA ARG A 397 3.66 -26.74 -4.40
C ARG A 397 4.61 -25.73 -5.05
N THR A 398 4.07 -24.62 -5.55
CA THR A 398 4.85 -23.56 -6.19
C THR A 398 5.81 -22.91 -5.19
N ILE A 399 5.34 -22.53 -3.99
CA ILE A 399 6.20 -21.95 -2.94
C ILE A 399 7.28 -22.94 -2.50
N LYS A 400 6.93 -24.22 -2.29
CA LYS A 400 7.90 -25.28 -1.91
C LYS A 400 8.98 -25.53 -2.96
N ALA A 401 8.75 -25.16 -4.22
CA ALA A 401 9.70 -25.35 -5.31
C ALA A 401 10.75 -24.22 -5.41
N ILE A 402 10.57 -23.11 -4.71
CA ILE A 402 11.55 -22.02 -4.65
C ILE A 402 12.82 -22.53 -3.95
N SER A 403 13.95 -22.36 -4.62
CA SER A 403 15.26 -22.87 -4.15
C SER A 403 16.19 -21.76 -3.66
N THR A 404 15.85 -20.50 -3.93
CA THR A 404 16.54 -19.34 -3.35
C THR A 404 16.38 -19.34 -1.83
N PRO A 405 17.45 -19.03 -1.06
CA PRO A 405 17.37 -18.96 0.40
C PRO A 405 16.31 -17.98 0.90
N ALA A 406 15.55 -18.40 1.91
CA ALA A 406 14.62 -17.55 2.67
C ALA A 406 15.25 -17.14 4.01
N SER A 407 14.67 -16.14 4.68
CA SER A 407 15.14 -15.65 5.99
C SER A 407 14.63 -16.50 7.17
N THR A 408 14.00 -17.64 6.89
CA THR A 408 13.44 -18.56 7.88
C THR A 408 14.52 -19.33 8.63
N ASP A 409 14.16 -20.09 9.66
CA ASP A 409 15.16 -20.81 10.47
C ASP A 409 15.80 -21.99 9.74
N THR A 410 15.06 -22.62 8.82
CA THR A 410 15.59 -23.64 7.88
C THR A 410 16.20 -23.03 6.63
N GLY A 411 16.02 -21.73 6.40
CA GLY A 411 16.48 -21.03 5.21
C GLY A 411 15.70 -21.36 3.93
N THR A 412 14.45 -21.87 4.04
CA THR A 412 13.68 -22.35 2.88
C THR A 412 12.24 -21.83 2.86
N PHE A 413 11.71 -21.60 1.66
CA PHE A 413 10.30 -21.26 1.46
C PHE A 413 9.33 -22.38 1.86
N ALA A 414 9.79 -23.63 1.89
CA ALA A 414 8.99 -24.76 2.36
C ALA A 414 8.56 -24.62 3.84
N GLU A 415 9.29 -23.84 4.64
CA GLU A 415 8.97 -23.57 6.03
C GLU A 415 7.68 -22.74 6.17
N TYR A 416 7.45 -21.72 5.32
CA TYR A 416 6.21 -20.94 5.33
C TYR A 416 4.97 -21.82 5.08
N ILE A 417 5.07 -22.77 4.15
CA ILE A 417 3.97 -23.71 3.88
C ILE A 417 3.78 -24.66 5.05
N THR A 418 4.86 -25.19 5.62
CA THR A 418 4.77 -26.10 6.78
C THR A 418 4.16 -25.38 7.99
N ALA A 419 4.58 -24.14 8.24
CA ALA A 419 4.00 -23.30 9.28
C ALA A 419 2.50 -23.05 9.04
N SER A 420 2.10 -22.80 7.79
CA SER A 420 0.70 -22.57 7.44
C SER A 420 -0.14 -23.83 7.63
N GLN A 421 0.39 -24.99 7.23
CA GLN A 421 -0.26 -26.29 7.41
C GLN A 421 -0.44 -26.67 8.89
N ASN A 422 0.47 -26.22 9.76
CA ASN A 422 0.38 -26.43 11.20
C ASN A 422 -0.57 -25.42 11.88
N LEU A 423 -0.57 -24.16 11.42
CA LEU A 423 -1.36 -23.09 12.02
C LEU A 423 -2.84 -23.18 11.64
N VAL A 424 -3.13 -23.52 10.38
CA VAL A 424 -4.48 -23.50 9.79
C VAL A 424 -5.03 -24.92 9.69
N GLU A 425 -4.58 -25.67 8.67
CA GLU A 425 -4.92 -27.08 8.47
C GLU A 425 -3.99 -27.75 7.45
N PRO A 426 -3.87 -29.09 7.43
CA PRO A 426 -2.88 -29.79 6.60
C PRO A 426 -2.98 -29.52 5.09
N SER A 427 -4.18 -29.21 4.58
CA SER A 427 -4.46 -28.99 3.15
C SER A 427 -4.26 -27.55 2.68
N VAL A 428 -4.00 -26.60 3.58
CA VAL A 428 -3.96 -25.18 3.26
C VAL A 428 -3.01 -24.87 2.09
N PHE A 429 -3.48 -24.01 1.17
CA PHE A 429 -2.80 -23.63 -0.08
C PHE A 429 -2.62 -24.77 -1.10
N ALA A 430 -3.26 -25.92 -0.86
CA ALA A 430 -3.40 -27.03 -1.81
C ALA A 430 -4.86 -27.52 -1.95
N ASP A 431 -5.80 -26.82 -1.30
CA ASP A 431 -7.22 -27.14 -1.17
C ASP A 431 -8.11 -26.37 -2.15
N GLY A 432 -7.61 -25.26 -2.72
CA GLY A 432 -8.41 -24.37 -3.56
C GLY A 432 -9.35 -23.45 -2.77
N ILE A 433 -9.13 -23.30 -1.45
CA ILE A 433 -9.83 -22.30 -0.65
C ILE A 433 -9.51 -20.90 -1.17
N ALA A 434 -10.52 -20.03 -1.22
CA ALA A 434 -10.39 -18.64 -1.59
C ALA A 434 -9.77 -17.83 -0.45
N TRP A 435 -8.64 -17.19 -0.74
CA TRP A 435 -7.91 -16.31 0.18
C TRP A 435 -8.01 -14.86 -0.30
N SER A 436 -8.62 -14.01 0.51
CA SER A 436 -8.50 -12.57 0.36
C SER A 436 -7.23 -12.06 1.04
N GLU A 437 -6.82 -10.85 0.71
CA GLU A 437 -5.70 -10.23 1.42
C GLU A 437 -5.96 -9.91 2.89
N VAL A 438 -7.24 -9.87 3.31
CA VAL A 438 -7.56 -9.78 4.73
C VAL A 438 -7.02 -11.02 5.45
N ALA A 439 -7.39 -12.22 4.99
CA ALA A 439 -6.97 -13.48 5.60
C ALA A 439 -5.45 -13.70 5.48
N ILE A 440 -4.87 -13.39 4.31
CA ILE A 440 -3.43 -13.48 4.08
C ILE A 440 -2.70 -12.54 5.04
N GLY A 441 -3.15 -11.28 5.13
CA GLY A 441 -2.57 -10.29 6.02
C GLY A 441 -2.68 -10.64 7.50
N GLU A 442 -3.70 -11.38 7.92
CA GLU A 442 -3.82 -11.87 9.31
C GLU A 442 -2.71 -12.87 9.66
N ILE A 443 -2.43 -13.83 8.79
CA ILE A 443 -1.36 -14.82 9.03
C ILE A 443 0.04 -14.31 8.64
N SER A 444 0.16 -13.04 8.23
CA SER A 444 1.45 -12.35 7.98
C SER A 444 1.88 -11.43 9.13
N ARG A 445 1.22 -11.51 10.30
CA ARG A 445 1.55 -10.65 11.45
C ARG A 445 2.76 -11.17 12.24
N PRO A 446 3.63 -10.28 12.76
CA PRO A 446 4.77 -10.67 13.59
C PRO A 446 4.34 -11.23 14.95
N PHE A 447 3.15 -10.85 15.40
CA PHE A 447 2.44 -11.42 16.54
C PHE A 447 1.07 -11.86 16.06
N TYR A 448 0.74 -13.14 16.22
CA TYR A 448 -0.53 -13.68 15.76
C TYR A 448 -1.33 -14.34 16.91
N PRO A 449 -2.59 -13.94 17.14
CA PRO A 449 -3.31 -12.84 16.50
C PRO A 449 -2.68 -11.46 16.75
N ASP A 450 -2.97 -10.51 15.85
CA ASP A 450 -2.38 -9.16 15.88
C ASP A 450 -2.64 -8.44 17.21
N GLY A 451 -1.67 -7.63 17.64
CA GLY A 451 -1.77 -6.78 18.83
C GLY A 451 -1.69 -7.49 20.18
N ILE A 452 -1.25 -8.76 20.22
CA ILE A 452 -0.95 -9.47 21.46
C ILE A 452 0.54 -9.81 21.49
N ASP A 453 1.33 -9.08 22.28
CA ASP A 453 2.78 -9.26 22.31
C ASP A 453 3.13 -10.68 22.78
N ARG A 454 4.30 -11.19 22.34
CA ARG A 454 4.87 -12.51 22.69
C ARG A 454 4.12 -13.72 22.11
N ASN A 455 3.00 -13.51 21.44
CA ASN A 455 2.43 -14.56 20.62
C ASN A 455 3.41 -14.97 19.51
N PRO A 456 3.37 -16.23 19.05
CA PRO A 456 4.14 -16.65 17.88
C PRO A 456 3.73 -15.82 16.64
N PRO A 457 4.60 -15.74 15.63
CA PRO A 457 4.25 -15.08 14.38
C PRO A 457 3.16 -15.85 13.64
N GLY A 458 2.45 -15.15 12.75
CA GLY A 458 1.63 -15.80 11.74
C GLY A 458 2.50 -16.62 10.78
N SER A 459 1.89 -17.59 10.09
CA SER A 459 2.63 -18.58 9.31
C SER A 459 3.36 -18.05 8.07
N LEU A 460 3.05 -16.83 7.62
CA LEU A 460 3.73 -16.13 6.53
C LEU A 460 4.71 -15.05 7.02
N SER A 461 4.82 -14.87 8.34
CA SER A 461 5.72 -13.93 8.98
C SER A 461 6.93 -14.64 9.59
N LEU A 462 7.99 -13.87 9.82
CA LEU A 462 9.16 -14.32 10.57
C LEU A 462 8.98 -14.15 12.09
N PRO A 463 9.72 -14.91 12.92
CA PRO A 463 9.72 -14.74 14.37
C PRO A 463 10.25 -13.36 14.81
N PHE A 464 9.48 -12.71 15.69
CA PHE A 464 9.86 -11.42 16.29
C PHE A 464 11.10 -11.54 17.19
N GLY A 465 11.98 -10.54 17.13
CA GLY A 465 13.18 -10.43 17.97
C GLY A 465 14.40 -11.22 17.48
N THR A 466 14.26 -12.09 16.48
CA THR A 466 15.38 -12.83 15.88
C THR A 466 15.50 -12.63 14.38
N ARG A 467 14.37 -12.62 13.65
CA ARG A 467 14.33 -12.59 12.17
C ARG A 467 13.43 -11.50 11.62
N TRP A 468 12.38 -11.14 12.35
CA TRP A 468 11.42 -10.15 11.89
C TRP A 468 11.90 -8.72 12.11
N SER A 469 11.73 -7.90 11.07
CA SER A 469 11.74 -6.44 11.14
C SER A 469 10.91 -5.87 9.99
N ILE A 470 10.75 -4.54 9.95
CA ILE A 470 10.14 -3.87 8.79
C ILE A 470 10.93 -4.07 7.47
N PHE A 471 12.18 -4.53 7.56
CA PHE A 471 13.07 -4.83 6.44
C PHE A 471 13.19 -6.34 6.17
N SER A 472 12.51 -7.17 6.98
CA SER A 472 12.55 -8.64 6.95
C SER A 472 11.23 -9.16 7.50
N THR A 473 10.15 -9.00 6.72
CA THR A 473 8.79 -9.25 7.22
C THR A 473 8.38 -10.72 7.14
N GLY A 474 8.97 -11.46 6.21
CA GLY A 474 8.66 -12.86 5.92
C GLY A 474 8.59 -13.12 4.44
N ILE A 475 7.65 -13.97 4.02
CA ILE A 475 7.55 -14.41 2.62
C ILE A 475 7.45 -13.22 1.64
N GLN A 476 6.79 -12.12 2.04
CA GLN A 476 6.70 -10.91 1.24
C GLN A 476 8.09 -10.36 0.87
N THR A 477 8.96 -10.21 1.86
CA THR A 477 10.31 -9.67 1.66
C THR A 477 11.22 -10.71 1.02
N ASP A 478 11.16 -11.96 1.48
CA ASP A 478 12.03 -13.03 0.99
C ASP A 478 11.87 -13.28 -0.51
N LEU A 479 10.66 -13.13 -1.05
CA LEU A 479 10.37 -13.28 -2.49
C LEU A 479 11.05 -12.24 -3.38
N ILE A 480 11.49 -11.10 -2.86
CA ILE A 480 11.92 -9.95 -3.67
C ILE A 480 13.32 -9.45 -3.34
N VAL A 481 13.89 -9.87 -2.21
CA VAL A 481 15.21 -9.42 -1.75
C VAL A 481 16.30 -9.63 -2.80
N PRO A 482 16.39 -10.79 -3.48
CA PRO A 482 17.43 -10.98 -4.47
C PRO A 482 17.33 -10.01 -5.65
N ASP A 483 16.12 -9.77 -6.14
CA ASP A 483 15.85 -8.79 -7.20
C ASP A 483 16.26 -7.38 -6.74
N VAL A 484 15.82 -6.97 -5.54
CA VAL A 484 16.11 -5.65 -4.99
C VAL A 484 17.61 -5.44 -4.79
N LEU A 485 18.34 -6.43 -4.27
CA LEU A 485 19.79 -6.34 -4.05
C LEU A 485 20.57 -6.32 -5.38
N SER A 486 20.11 -7.08 -6.38
CA SER A 486 20.70 -7.01 -7.73
C SER A 486 20.53 -5.61 -8.34
N LEU A 487 19.35 -5.02 -8.19
CA LEU A 487 19.05 -3.68 -8.70
C LEU A 487 19.79 -2.58 -7.93
N ALA A 488 19.90 -2.70 -6.61
CA ALA A 488 20.66 -1.78 -5.77
C ALA A 488 22.17 -1.79 -6.09
N SER A 489 22.69 -2.90 -6.64
CA SER A 489 24.07 -3.04 -7.11
C SER A 489 24.28 -2.68 -8.59
N GLY A 490 23.25 -2.15 -9.26
CA GLY A 490 23.33 -1.66 -10.64
C GLY A 490 22.95 -2.70 -11.70
N GLY A 491 22.34 -3.83 -11.29
CA GLY A 491 21.75 -4.81 -12.19
C GLY A 491 20.57 -4.23 -13.00
N PRO A 492 20.29 -4.76 -14.20
CA PRO A 492 19.09 -4.41 -14.93
C PRO A 492 17.86 -5.07 -14.28
N PRO A 493 16.66 -4.51 -14.47
CA PRO A 493 15.46 -5.13 -13.95
C PRO A 493 15.09 -6.42 -14.69
N PRO A 494 14.42 -7.35 -13.99
CA PRO A 494 14.07 -8.64 -14.56
C PRO A 494 12.97 -8.46 -15.62
N ALA A 495 13.14 -9.09 -16.77
CA ALA A 495 12.12 -9.05 -17.82
C ALA A 495 10.79 -9.68 -17.34
N ALA A 496 10.87 -10.69 -16.46
CA ALA A 496 9.73 -11.40 -15.90
C ALA A 496 9.02 -10.65 -14.75
N GLY A 497 9.55 -9.50 -14.30
CA GLY A 497 9.11 -8.86 -13.06
C GLY A 497 9.75 -9.48 -11.81
N CYS A 498 9.31 -9.02 -10.64
CA CYS A 498 9.81 -9.51 -9.35
C CYS A 498 9.57 -11.02 -9.14
N ALA A 499 10.21 -11.57 -8.11
CA ALA A 499 10.11 -12.97 -7.69
C ALA A 499 10.57 -13.97 -8.76
N HIS A 500 11.56 -13.59 -9.59
CA HIS A 500 12.13 -14.47 -10.62
C HIS A 500 13.58 -14.90 -10.35
N ASN A 501 14.41 -14.03 -9.76
CA ASN A 501 15.79 -14.31 -9.35
C ASN A 501 16.81 -14.65 -10.46
N ASP A 502 16.51 -14.44 -11.74
CA ASP A 502 17.42 -14.82 -12.85
C ASP A 502 18.24 -13.61 -13.38
N TYR A 503 19.32 -13.25 -12.68
CA TYR A 503 20.26 -12.22 -13.13
C TYR A 503 21.66 -12.79 -13.36
N PRO A 504 22.40 -12.27 -14.37
CA PRO A 504 23.79 -12.65 -14.60
C PRO A 504 24.74 -12.41 -13.41
N ASN A 505 24.40 -11.48 -12.52
CA ASN A 505 25.22 -11.05 -11.38
C ASN A 505 24.44 -11.10 -10.05
N ASN A 506 23.50 -12.03 -9.91
CA ASN A 506 22.71 -12.12 -8.68
C ASN A 506 23.59 -12.53 -7.48
N PRO A 507 23.64 -11.75 -6.38
CA PRO A 507 24.36 -12.17 -5.18
C PRO A 507 23.77 -13.43 -4.52
N ILE A 508 22.53 -13.79 -4.85
CA ILE A 508 21.81 -14.93 -4.27
C ILE A 508 21.46 -15.94 -5.37
N SER A 509 22.04 -17.14 -5.28
CA SER A 509 21.78 -18.24 -6.22
C SER A 509 20.47 -18.98 -5.89
N GLY A 510 19.72 -19.37 -6.92
CA GLY A 510 18.48 -20.15 -6.80
C GLY A 510 17.48 -19.79 -7.88
N THR A 511 16.35 -20.48 -7.90
CA THR A 511 15.19 -20.16 -8.75
C THR A 511 14.04 -19.74 -7.86
N GLU A 512 13.36 -18.65 -8.21
CA GLU A 512 12.10 -18.23 -7.59
C GLU A 512 10.90 -18.70 -8.42
N LEU A 513 9.88 -17.85 -8.59
CA LEU A 513 8.64 -18.22 -9.26
C LEU A 513 8.88 -18.44 -10.76
N PRO A 514 8.18 -19.42 -11.34
CA PRO A 514 8.28 -19.68 -12.76
C PRO A 514 7.67 -18.54 -13.58
N ILE A 515 8.15 -18.40 -14.80
CA ILE A 515 7.50 -17.58 -15.82
C ILE A 515 6.22 -18.30 -16.27
N VAL A 516 5.10 -17.59 -16.23
CA VAL A 516 3.78 -18.07 -16.67
C VAL A 516 3.36 -17.43 -17.99
N SER A 517 2.08 -17.54 -18.37
CA SER A 517 1.56 -16.84 -19.54
C SER A 517 1.86 -15.33 -19.47
N GLY A 518 2.01 -14.69 -20.63
CA GLY A 518 2.41 -13.27 -20.69
C GLY A 518 3.89 -12.99 -20.41
N GLY A 519 4.70 -14.02 -20.08
CA GLY A 519 6.15 -13.87 -19.91
C GLY A 519 6.56 -13.22 -18.59
N LYS A 520 5.67 -13.24 -17.58
CA LYS A 520 5.88 -12.68 -16.24
C LYS A 520 5.81 -13.77 -15.17
N THR A 521 6.27 -13.48 -13.95
CA THR A 521 5.93 -14.30 -12.78
C THR A 521 4.51 -13.98 -12.31
N GLN A 522 3.89 -14.88 -11.53
CA GLN A 522 2.55 -14.65 -10.97
C GLN A 522 2.51 -13.50 -9.96
N LEU A 523 3.66 -13.14 -9.38
CA LEU A 523 3.83 -12.04 -8.43
C LEU A 523 4.85 -11.03 -8.99
N ALA A 524 4.71 -10.65 -10.27
CA ALA A 524 5.69 -9.83 -10.98
C ALA A 524 5.83 -8.38 -10.45
N ASP A 525 5.00 -7.95 -9.49
CA ASP A 525 5.17 -6.71 -8.70
C ASP A 525 5.60 -6.98 -7.25
N GLY A 526 5.84 -8.24 -6.87
CA GLY A 526 5.86 -8.70 -5.49
C GLY A 526 4.45 -9.03 -4.97
N MET A 527 4.36 -9.37 -3.69
CA MET A 527 3.09 -9.61 -2.99
C MET A 527 2.78 -8.53 -1.96
N GLN A 528 1.52 -8.44 -1.57
CA GLN A 528 1.08 -7.54 -0.51
C GLN A 528 0.36 -8.29 0.62
N ILE A 529 0.48 -7.78 1.85
CA ILE A 529 0.02 -8.46 3.08
C ILE A 529 -0.94 -7.60 3.91
N PHE A 530 -1.64 -6.70 3.25
CA PHE A 530 -2.72 -5.92 3.85
C PHE A 530 -3.89 -5.80 2.89
N SER A 531 -5.07 -5.67 3.48
CA SER A 531 -6.37 -5.76 2.83
C SER A 531 -6.54 -4.89 1.57
N GLY A 532 -7.24 -5.44 0.58
CA GLY A 532 -7.66 -4.76 -0.65
C GLY A 532 -7.70 -5.66 -1.90
N GLY A 533 -7.24 -6.91 -1.81
CA GLY A 533 -7.33 -7.92 -2.85
C GLY A 533 -8.38 -9.01 -2.57
N VAL A 534 -9.17 -9.36 -3.58
CA VAL A 534 -10.10 -10.50 -3.55
C VAL A 534 -10.00 -11.35 -4.84
N PRO A 535 -10.12 -12.68 -4.75
CA PRO A 535 -10.16 -13.55 -5.91
C PRO A 535 -11.52 -13.47 -6.61
N ILE A 536 -11.50 -13.53 -7.95
CA ILE A 536 -12.66 -13.50 -8.84
C ILE A 536 -13.00 -14.92 -9.27
N TYR A 537 -14.28 -15.28 -9.15
CA TYR A 537 -14.80 -16.58 -9.55
C TYR A 537 -15.80 -16.46 -10.68
N ARG A 538 -15.97 -17.56 -11.42
CA ARG A 538 -17.09 -17.82 -12.32
C ARG A 538 -17.75 -19.12 -11.84
N GLY A 539 -18.87 -18.99 -11.12
CA GLY A 539 -19.40 -20.09 -10.33
C GLY A 539 -18.42 -20.45 -9.21
N ASP A 540 -17.87 -21.66 -9.25
CA ASP A 540 -16.87 -22.22 -8.33
C ASP A 540 -15.44 -22.23 -8.91
N ILE A 541 -15.25 -21.72 -10.13
CA ILE A 541 -13.95 -21.71 -10.81
C ILE A 541 -13.24 -20.36 -10.57
N LEU A 542 -12.03 -20.40 -10.01
CA LEU A 542 -11.14 -19.23 -9.90
C LEU A 542 -10.69 -18.78 -11.29
N VAL A 543 -10.95 -17.52 -11.65
CA VAL A 543 -10.64 -16.96 -12.98
C VAL A 543 -9.74 -15.74 -12.99
N GLY A 544 -9.50 -15.13 -11.84
CA GLY A 544 -8.64 -13.95 -11.72
C GLY A 544 -8.75 -13.31 -10.36
N GLY A 545 -8.35 -12.04 -10.25
CA GLY A 545 -8.41 -11.27 -9.01
C GLY A 545 -8.59 -9.78 -9.26
N ILE A 546 -9.15 -9.09 -8.29
CA ILE A 546 -9.25 -7.64 -8.24
C ILE A 546 -8.49 -7.14 -7.02
N GLY A 547 -7.73 -6.07 -7.19
CA GLY A 547 -6.99 -5.40 -6.13
C GLY A 547 -7.26 -3.90 -6.14
N VAL A 548 -7.42 -3.33 -4.96
CA VAL A 548 -7.73 -1.91 -4.75
C VAL A 548 -6.76 -1.31 -3.75
N SER A 549 -6.20 -0.14 -4.06
CA SER A 549 -5.29 0.57 -3.16
C SER A 549 -5.30 2.07 -3.34
N GLY A 550 -5.40 2.80 -2.23
CA GLY A 550 -5.14 4.25 -2.20
C GLY A 550 -5.78 5.00 -1.03
N ASP A 551 -6.73 4.37 -0.32
CA ASP A 551 -7.36 4.96 0.86
C ASP A 551 -7.10 4.07 2.10
N GLY A 552 -8.00 4.05 3.08
CA GLY A 552 -7.92 3.11 4.20
C GLY A 552 -8.11 1.64 3.77
N ILE A 553 -7.46 0.72 4.48
CA ILE A 553 -7.52 -0.73 4.18
C ILE A 553 -8.93 -1.34 4.21
N GLN A 554 -9.85 -0.69 4.92
CA GLN A 554 -11.27 -1.06 4.97
C GLN A 554 -12.00 -0.60 3.71
N GLN A 555 -11.73 0.63 3.24
CA GLN A 555 -12.25 1.16 1.98
C GLN A 555 -11.77 0.30 0.81
N ASP A 556 -10.48 -0.01 0.78
CA ASP A 556 -9.89 -0.86 -0.27
C ASP A 556 -10.59 -2.23 -0.32
N SER A 557 -10.78 -2.90 0.83
CA SER A 557 -11.49 -4.19 0.90
C SER A 557 -12.93 -4.11 0.42
N LEU A 558 -13.64 -3.07 0.85
CA LEU A 558 -15.04 -2.85 0.52
C LEU A 558 -15.21 -2.67 -0.98
N ILE A 559 -14.40 -1.78 -1.57
CA ILE A 559 -14.45 -1.45 -3.00
C ILE A 559 -14.12 -2.68 -3.84
N ALA A 560 -13.12 -3.48 -3.45
CA ALA A 560 -12.76 -4.70 -4.17
C ALA A 560 -13.93 -5.71 -4.19
N PHE A 561 -14.56 -5.94 -3.03
CA PHE A 561 -15.63 -6.93 -2.88
C PHE A 561 -16.95 -6.49 -3.51
N LEU A 562 -17.39 -5.25 -3.25
CA LEU A 562 -18.62 -4.71 -3.82
C LEU A 562 -18.49 -4.41 -5.30
N GLY A 563 -17.31 -3.96 -5.75
CA GLY A 563 -17.04 -3.79 -7.18
C GLY A 563 -17.24 -5.09 -7.96
N LEU A 564 -16.83 -6.23 -7.37
CA LEU A 564 -17.08 -7.55 -7.92
C LEU A 564 -18.54 -7.99 -7.80
N GLU A 565 -19.19 -7.73 -6.66
CA GLU A 565 -20.60 -8.08 -6.43
C GLU A 565 -21.55 -7.36 -7.41
N ASP A 566 -21.32 -6.06 -7.64
CA ASP A 566 -22.12 -5.21 -8.53
C ASP A 566 -21.61 -5.21 -9.98
N GLY A 567 -20.54 -5.97 -10.24
CA GLY A 567 -19.88 -6.09 -11.53
C GLY A 567 -20.66 -6.94 -12.56
N PRO A 568 -19.95 -7.57 -13.51
CA PRO A 568 -20.58 -8.44 -14.50
C PRO A 568 -21.30 -9.61 -13.84
N ILE A 569 -22.57 -9.85 -14.21
CA ILE A 569 -23.39 -10.97 -13.67
C ILE A 569 -22.80 -12.37 -13.91
N THR A 570 -21.79 -12.47 -14.78
CA THR A 570 -21.09 -13.69 -15.14
C THR A 570 -19.90 -14.00 -14.23
N LEU A 571 -19.51 -13.06 -13.38
CA LEU A 571 -18.44 -13.19 -12.39
C LEU A 571 -19.06 -13.02 -11.00
N ASN A 572 -18.42 -13.62 -10.00
CA ASN A 572 -18.89 -13.58 -8.62
C ASN A 572 -17.73 -13.57 -7.64
N ASN A 573 -18.00 -13.07 -6.43
CA ASN A 573 -17.19 -13.36 -5.27
C ASN A 573 -17.12 -14.88 -5.03
N ALA A 574 -16.06 -15.36 -4.39
CA ALA A 574 -15.92 -16.78 -4.05
C ALA A 574 -17.18 -17.33 -3.36
N PRO A 575 -17.67 -18.54 -3.66
CA PRO A 575 -18.72 -19.19 -2.88
C PRO A 575 -18.37 -19.23 -1.38
N ALA A 576 -19.34 -18.99 -0.51
CA ALA A 576 -19.08 -18.78 0.92
C ALA A 576 -18.50 -20.00 1.64
N ASP A 577 -18.79 -21.20 1.16
CA ASP A 577 -18.32 -22.47 1.69
C ASP A 577 -16.86 -22.79 1.36
N ILE A 578 -16.25 -22.06 0.42
CA ILE A 578 -14.84 -22.21 0.05
C ILE A 578 -14.00 -20.98 0.41
N ARG A 579 -14.49 -20.10 1.30
CA ARG A 579 -13.73 -18.92 1.74
C ARG A 579 -12.86 -19.22 2.95
N ALA A 580 -11.75 -18.47 3.07
CA ALA A 580 -10.86 -18.56 4.22
C ALA A 580 -11.55 -18.24 5.57
N ASP A 581 -12.69 -17.52 5.58
CA ASP A 581 -13.49 -17.29 6.79
C ASP A 581 -14.20 -18.54 7.34
N GLN A 582 -14.13 -19.67 6.61
CA GLN A 582 -14.51 -20.99 7.12
C GLN A 582 -13.38 -21.68 7.90
N LEU A 583 -12.16 -21.13 7.84
CA LEU A 583 -10.98 -21.69 8.47
C LEU A 583 -10.72 -21.04 9.84
N SER A 584 -10.12 -21.83 10.73
CA SER A 584 -9.62 -21.39 12.03
C SER A 584 -8.11 -21.57 12.06
N ALA A 585 -7.38 -20.47 12.25
CA ALA A 585 -5.93 -20.46 12.39
C ALA A 585 -5.56 -20.27 13.86
N GLY A 586 -4.90 -21.26 14.47
CA GLY A 586 -4.54 -21.19 15.90
C GLY A 586 -5.72 -21.01 16.86
N GLY A 587 -6.93 -21.43 16.45
CA GLY A 587 -8.18 -21.25 17.22
C GLY A 587 -8.90 -19.92 16.98
N VAL A 588 -8.42 -19.08 16.05
CA VAL A 588 -9.06 -17.82 15.65
C VAL A 588 -9.62 -17.95 14.25
N MET A 589 -10.90 -17.62 14.08
CA MET A 589 -11.54 -17.61 12.76
C MET A 589 -10.92 -16.51 11.91
N LEU A 590 -10.51 -16.85 10.70
CA LEU A 590 -9.98 -15.87 9.75
C LEU A 590 -11.11 -14.97 9.23
N ARG A 591 -10.74 -13.76 8.80
CA ARG A 591 -11.66 -12.84 8.12
C ARG A 591 -11.45 -12.87 6.62
N TYR A 592 -12.55 -12.83 5.87
CA TYR A 592 -12.49 -12.72 4.43
C TYR A 592 -12.56 -11.27 3.94
N ILE A 593 -13.35 -10.39 4.56
CA ILE A 593 -13.51 -8.97 4.15
C ILE A 593 -13.48 -8.07 5.38
N ASN A 594 -13.04 -6.83 5.20
CA ASN A 594 -13.03 -5.80 6.24
C ASN A 594 -13.86 -4.58 5.81
N CYS A 595 -14.91 -4.22 6.54
CA CYS A 595 -15.81 -3.11 6.17
C CYS A 595 -15.52 -1.85 7.01
N PRO A 596 -15.55 -0.64 6.42
CA PRO A 596 -15.46 0.59 7.19
C PRO A 596 -16.74 0.84 7.97
N GLN A 597 -16.62 1.50 9.13
CA GLN A 597 -17.77 2.03 9.85
C GLN A 597 -18.39 3.18 9.05
N SER A 598 -19.71 3.17 8.83
CA SER A 598 -20.41 4.16 7.99
C SER A 598 -19.75 4.34 6.61
N PRO A 599 -19.77 3.30 5.77
CA PRO A 599 -18.91 3.18 4.59
C PRO A 599 -19.21 4.17 3.48
N PHE A 600 -20.43 4.68 3.37
CA PHE A 600 -20.87 5.48 2.22
C PHE A 600 -21.05 6.97 2.55
N LEU A 601 -20.86 7.80 1.52
CA LEU A 601 -21.06 9.24 1.61
C LEU A 601 -22.53 9.58 1.87
N ASN A 602 -22.75 10.55 2.77
CA ASN A 602 -24.07 11.11 3.07
C ASN A 602 -25.15 10.06 3.40
N SER A 603 -24.74 8.92 3.98
CA SER A 603 -25.61 7.78 4.25
C SER A 603 -25.34 7.22 5.64
N ASP A 604 -26.42 6.83 6.31
CA ASP A 604 -26.36 6.08 7.58
C ASP A 604 -26.29 4.56 7.33
N VAL A 605 -26.37 4.14 6.06
CA VAL A 605 -26.30 2.73 5.65
C VAL A 605 -24.95 2.16 6.05
N GLN A 606 -24.99 1.20 6.98
CA GLN A 606 -23.82 0.44 7.43
C GLN A 606 -23.55 -0.78 6.53
N ASN A 607 -24.54 -1.20 5.73
CA ASN A 607 -24.53 -2.45 4.96
C ASN A 607 -24.85 -2.18 3.48
N GLY A 608 -23.95 -2.53 2.57
CA GLY A 608 -24.13 -2.48 1.10
C GLY A 608 -25.34 -3.24 0.54
N ALA A 609 -26.03 -4.07 1.33
CA ALA A 609 -27.28 -4.72 0.92
C ALA A 609 -28.42 -3.73 0.59
N ASP A 610 -28.40 -2.52 1.17
CA ASP A 610 -29.39 -1.47 0.90
C ASP A 610 -28.96 -0.50 -0.22
N HIS A 611 -27.80 -0.72 -0.85
CA HIS A 611 -27.18 0.23 -1.78
C HIS A 611 -27.62 0.10 -3.25
N ARG A 612 -28.74 -0.59 -3.55
CA ARG A 612 -29.29 -0.53 -4.91
C ARG A 612 -29.88 0.86 -5.16
N MET A 613 -29.22 1.64 -6.02
CA MET A 613 -29.86 2.76 -6.71
C MET A 613 -31.16 2.28 -7.39
N GLY A 614 -32.16 3.15 -7.40
CA GLY A 614 -33.56 2.84 -7.74
C GLY A 614 -33.81 2.05 -9.04
N ASP A 615 -34.95 1.38 -9.02
CA ASP A 615 -35.66 0.74 -10.15
C ASP A 615 -35.17 -0.63 -10.67
N PHE A 616 -34.69 -1.54 -9.81
CA PHE A 616 -34.79 -2.98 -10.09
C PHE A 616 -35.14 -3.80 -8.85
N ASP A 617 -36.45 -3.98 -8.64
CA ASP A 617 -37.03 -4.95 -7.70
C ASP A 617 -36.58 -6.38 -8.07
N GLY A 618 -35.98 -7.09 -7.11
CA GLY A 618 -36.00 -8.55 -7.07
C GLY A 618 -34.67 -9.30 -7.16
N LEU A 619 -33.75 -9.10 -6.20
CA LEU A 619 -32.74 -10.12 -5.82
C LEU A 619 -32.55 -10.11 -4.30
N PRO A 620 -32.31 -11.25 -3.64
CA PRO A 620 -32.30 -11.36 -2.18
C PRO A 620 -31.14 -10.59 -1.53
N THR A 621 -31.49 -9.73 -0.58
CA THR A 621 -30.68 -8.77 0.19
C THR A 621 -29.90 -9.36 1.36
N SER A 622 -29.60 -10.67 1.38
CA SER A 622 -29.14 -11.35 2.61
C SER A 622 -27.63 -11.57 2.77
N THR A 623 -26.82 -11.42 1.72
CA THR A 623 -25.40 -11.85 1.77
C THR A 623 -24.48 -10.79 2.38
N PHE A 624 -24.70 -9.50 2.09
CA PHE A 624 -23.79 -8.44 2.58
C PHE A 624 -24.02 -8.09 4.07
N ALA A 625 -25.28 -8.09 4.53
CA ALA A 625 -25.60 -7.85 5.94
C ALA A 625 -24.92 -8.87 6.87
N LEU A 626 -24.76 -10.12 6.43
CA LEU A 626 -24.09 -11.16 7.21
C LEU A 626 -22.56 -10.99 7.24
N VAL A 627 -21.94 -10.44 6.19
CA VAL A 627 -20.48 -10.33 6.07
C VAL A 627 -19.92 -9.13 6.85
N CYS A 628 -20.61 -7.99 6.90
CA CYS A 628 -20.14 -6.83 7.70
C CYS A 628 -20.58 -6.89 9.18
N ASP A 629 -21.67 -7.59 9.54
CA ASP A 629 -22.04 -7.77 10.97
C ASP A 629 -21.02 -8.65 11.72
N ILE A 630 -20.37 -9.61 11.04
CA ILE A 630 -19.34 -10.46 11.66
C ILE A 630 -18.04 -9.67 11.93
N ALA A 631 -17.75 -8.61 11.16
CA ALA A 631 -16.57 -7.76 11.37
C ALA A 631 -16.74 -6.72 12.49
N GLY A 632 -17.97 -6.41 12.92
CA GLY A 632 -18.26 -5.37 13.93
C GLY A 632 -18.28 -5.86 15.38
N ALA A 633 -18.28 -7.16 15.65
CA ALA A 633 -18.42 -7.71 17.00
C ALA A 633 -17.08 -8.16 17.60
N GLY A 634 -16.29 -7.21 18.09
CA GLY A 634 -15.23 -7.50 19.05
C GLY A 634 -15.81 -8.07 20.35
N ALA A 635 -15.40 -9.30 20.67
CA ALA A 635 -15.40 -9.91 22.01
C ALA A 635 -16.72 -9.97 22.79
N VAL A 636 -17.53 -11.02 22.59
CA VAL A 636 -18.20 -11.75 23.70
C VAL A 636 -18.37 -13.23 23.33
N VAL A 637 -17.87 -14.10 24.21
CA VAL A 637 -18.09 -15.55 24.28
C VAL A 637 -19.49 -15.98 23.82
N ARG A 638 -19.59 -16.88 22.84
CA ARG A 638 -20.73 -17.80 22.73
C ARG A 638 -20.28 -19.24 22.53
N ALA A 639 -20.08 -19.89 23.67
CA ALA A 639 -20.21 -21.34 23.77
C ALA A 639 -21.69 -21.75 23.59
N ALA A 640 -21.87 -22.88 22.91
CA ALA A 640 -23.06 -23.72 22.85
C ALA A 640 -24.35 -23.12 22.26
N VAL A 641 -24.84 -23.69 21.15
CA VAL A 641 -25.98 -24.63 21.16
C VAL A 641 -25.90 -25.54 19.91
N ARG A 642 -25.47 -26.79 20.11
CA ARG A 642 -25.84 -27.92 19.24
C ARG A 642 -26.62 -28.90 20.13
N SER A 643 -27.96 -28.88 20.03
CA SER A 643 -28.83 -30.04 20.19
C SER A 643 -30.30 -29.63 20.05
N GLY A 644 -31.11 -30.51 19.45
CA GLY A 644 -32.56 -30.52 19.70
C GLY A 644 -33.48 -30.22 18.52
N SER A 645 -33.63 -31.21 17.63
CA SER A 645 -34.91 -31.77 17.18
C SER A 645 -36.18 -30.87 17.09
N GLY A 646 -36.68 -30.75 15.87
CA GLY A 646 -38.08 -30.96 15.45
C GLY A 646 -39.23 -30.53 16.37
N GLY A 647 -40.03 -29.57 15.90
CA GLY A 647 -41.34 -29.28 16.46
C GLY A 647 -42.07 -28.13 15.75
N THR A 648 -42.94 -28.47 14.82
CA THR A 648 -43.98 -27.60 14.24
C THR A 648 -44.93 -27.09 15.32
N ILE A 649 -45.41 -25.83 15.26
CA ILE A 649 -46.84 -25.42 15.33
C ILE A 649 -47.06 -23.89 15.50
N LYS A 650 -47.85 -23.35 14.56
CA LYS A 650 -48.90 -22.30 14.56
C LYS A 650 -48.66 -20.83 14.93
N ARG A 651 -49.14 -20.00 13.98
CA ARG A 651 -49.57 -18.60 14.09
C ARG A 651 -50.67 -18.41 15.13
N GLY A 652 -50.64 -17.27 15.82
CA GLY A 652 -51.72 -16.72 16.64
C GLY A 652 -51.57 -15.20 16.74
N ALA A 653 -52.68 -14.49 16.58
CA ALA A 653 -52.79 -13.05 16.38
C ALA A 653 -52.92 -12.23 17.68
N ASP A 654 -52.70 -10.91 17.55
CA ASP A 654 -53.22 -9.76 18.32
C ASP A 654 -53.06 -9.70 19.85
N ALA A 655 -52.41 -8.62 20.34
CA ALA A 655 -53.06 -7.60 21.18
C ALA A 655 -52.13 -6.40 21.49
N ARG A 656 -52.74 -5.21 21.46
CA ARG A 656 -52.24 -3.87 21.79
C ARG A 656 -51.93 -3.70 23.28
N GLY A 657 -51.05 -2.74 23.65
CA GLY A 657 -51.11 -2.12 24.99
C GLY A 657 -49.82 -1.48 25.53
N GLU A 658 -49.69 -0.17 25.28
CA GLU A 658 -49.22 0.89 26.20
C GLU A 658 -47.86 0.84 26.96
N ARG A 659 -47.15 1.97 26.84
CA ARG A 659 -45.99 2.41 27.63
C ARG A 659 -46.44 3.03 28.96
N VAL A 660 -45.80 2.65 30.07
CA VAL A 660 -45.75 3.47 31.31
C VAL A 660 -44.41 3.28 32.03
N PHE A 661 -43.68 4.39 32.23
CA PHE A 661 -42.56 4.53 33.17
C PHE A 661 -43.05 4.62 34.62
N PRO A 662 -42.22 4.30 35.62
CA PRO A 662 -42.27 5.04 36.87
C PRO A 662 -40.92 5.65 37.29
N ARG A 663 -41.02 6.87 37.82
CA ARG A 663 -40.00 7.59 38.59
C ARG A 663 -40.36 7.55 40.08
N SER A 664 -39.33 7.79 40.89
CA SER A 664 -39.30 8.22 42.30
C SER A 664 -39.35 7.13 43.37
N GLN A 665 -38.35 7.10 44.26
CA GLN A 665 -38.34 7.96 45.44
C GLN A 665 -36.94 8.11 46.06
N ASP A 666 -36.75 9.28 46.64
CA ASP A 666 -35.63 9.75 47.45
C ASP A 666 -35.44 8.96 48.75
N SER A 667 -34.19 8.83 49.19
CA SER A 667 -33.86 9.01 50.61
C SER A 667 -32.39 9.45 50.80
N ARG A 668 -32.24 10.60 51.45
CA ARG A 668 -30.99 11.25 51.86
C ARG A 668 -30.25 10.44 52.93
N GLY A 669 -28.93 10.47 52.89
CA GLY A 669 -28.05 10.05 53.99
C GLY A 669 -26.62 10.55 53.79
N SER A 670 -26.26 11.63 54.49
CA SER A 670 -24.92 12.21 54.56
C SER A 670 -24.04 11.41 55.52
N LEU A 671 -22.74 11.21 55.21
CA LEU A 671 -21.60 11.70 56.01
C LEU A 671 -20.24 11.07 55.59
N ARG A 672 -19.27 12.00 55.52
CA ARG A 672 -17.79 11.93 55.48
C ARG A 672 -17.10 10.69 56.07
N GLY A 673 -15.90 10.38 55.53
CA GLY A 673 -14.79 9.84 56.33
C GLY A 673 -13.70 9.10 55.54
N ASN A 674 -12.47 9.64 55.59
CA ASN A 674 -11.21 9.14 55.02
C ASN A 674 -10.69 7.80 55.61
N GLN A 675 -9.66 7.28 54.94
CA GLN A 675 -8.66 6.23 55.29
C GLN A 675 -9.13 4.78 55.03
N ARG A 676 -8.35 3.90 54.37
CA ARG A 676 -6.92 3.85 54.01
C ARG A 676 -6.73 3.43 52.57
#